data_AF-A0A9Q9C8A6-F1
#
_entry.id   AF-A0A9Q9C8A6-F1
#
_cell.length_a   1.000
_cell.length_b   1.000
_cell.length_c   1.000
_cell.angle_alpha   90.00
_cell.angle_beta   90.00
_cell.angle_gamma   90.00
#
_symmetry.space_group_name_H-M   'P 1'
#
loop_
_entity.id
_entity.type
_entity.pdbx_description
1 polymer ?
#
loop_
_entity_poly.entity_id
_entity_poly.type
_entity_poly.pdbx_seq_one_letter_code
_entity_poly.pdbx_strand_id
1 'polypeptide(L)'
;MTDLDELIQLMERANELTKDHWRDPASVFPTDIRYLRPMLRCIDSLKSKNSLTTVWWLEVLLQNPFPLEVDEECLSKVTRFLLEMARATKTRRSALRCLGMLSQRANAAYYSTEEPRFYIHSIEVPELIYYEFLAKLSSFGRKVEIVPIESGDSVVIKKLKMKIMSNNPTDTVLKHFFEMINERDSRLGWTLCKSFLKVSKYAETDSVISALKERCNVIFANESTWINAMTILGMMSLQGWNIGDVSEIVSKGIGYTNELVSNSEMVRESALFLLWALTRKSNALRKDILSLVAGRALFDPSLSCRRGASAIVLEHIGRFPEAGKEEIISLINFHSVKRLKNCSDAVKRVLEILRCEDVFEEILLGNLFHCNLETKRQSGYCISRYFKGDGVVARIGSTNLKTPSDFVSMFIVVQEFIRKNRRHEVEKIVEMVVKMKVNSFFCRYKDFDVFVENYLEVIESLGSIEDRNAVCENLYMFLTKNVLPLEVSRVSWRFISQDEGFANKVAKSIRRGSEGFILANAKNERHKERLEREYLKLLENGDIDAKAHAMKAVQLSGDIKKYKDHVIGGLENYYADSRGDVSFKLRRESLMASFLMEDQSISSKYFIRYLVDKSKILRDECIILCRNSGIFPGGFEYIYKKGYSVDPEKFLPVIGFLDTFYAEFRRLEKESELGNDKILFMASLEASKCLDVEHQEELLCGVLGTIGSCDASLWSFIVEVVFKVRDRFKKFITTMFDQGFKNYERIMHPAIELVCEIIKLEIGQDDLIVFGKSPSVLSRLSLTLQENSVPAGISQSIKSALERVSQFSDSYQARQEKIEI
;
A
#
# COMPACT_ATOMS: atom_id res chain seq x y z
N MET A 1 -16.00 -4.20 66.73
CA MET A 1 -16.70 -4.32 65.43
C MET A 1 -16.26 -3.13 64.60
N THR A 2 -15.65 -3.36 63.43
CA THR A 2 -15.30 -2.28 62.49
C THR A 2 -16.60 -1.60 62.04
N ASP A 3 -16.66 -0.27 62.13
CA ASP A 3 -17.87 0.51 61.79
C ASP A 3 -18.01 0.65 60.27
N LEU A 4 -19.24 0.68 59.75
CA LEU A 4 -19.52 0.87 58.31
C LEU A 4 -18.88 2.16 57.79
N ASP A 5 -18.87 3.20 58.63
CA ASP A 5 -18.27 4.49 58.30
C ASP A 5 -16.74 4.40 58.14
N GLU A 6 -16.07 3.54 58.93
CA GLU A 6 -14.63 3.28 58.78
C GLU A 6 -14.34 2.61 57.42
N LEU A 7 -15.15 1.64 57.01
CA LEU A 7 -14.99 0.97 55.71
C LEU A 7 -15.22 1.96 54.55
N ILE A 8 -16.21 2.84 54.65
CA ILE A 8 -16.50 3.84 53.63
C ILE A 8 -15.34 4.84 53.52
N GLN A 9 -14.81 5.35 54.64
CA GLN A 9 -13.68 6.28 54.64
C GLN A 9 -12.41 5.64 54.04
N LEU A 10 -12.12 4.38 54.39
CA LEU A 10 -10.99 3.65 53.82
C LEU A 10 -11.14 3.44 52.31
N MET A 11 -12.36 3.13 51.85
CA MET A 11 -12.68 2.97 50.44
C MET A 11 -12.55 4.30 49.66
N GLU A 12 -13.06 5.40 50.19
CA GLU A 12 -12.98 6.73 49.56
C GLU A 12 -11.53 7.21 49.47
N ARG A 13 -10.75 7.06 50.54
CA ARG A 13 -9.32 7.36 50.55
C ARG A 13 -8.54 6.52 49.52
N ALA A 14 -8.85 5.24 49.42
CA ALA A 14 -8.22 4.36 48.44
C ALA A 14 -8.62 4.69 47.00
N ASN A 15 -9.88 5.10 46.78
CA ASN A 15 -10.38 5.55 45.49
C ASN A 15 -9.73 6.87 45.04
N GLU A 16 -9.44 7.80 45.96
CA GLU A 16 -8.66 9.01 45.64
C GLU A 16 -7.23 8.67 45.24
N LEU A 17 -6.58 7.76 45.96
CA LEU A 17 -5.20 7.34 45.69
C LEU A 17 -5.04 6.48 44.43
N THR A 18 -6.12 5.88 43.92
CA THR A 18 -6.13 5.10 42.66
C THR A 18 -6.48 5.94 41.42
N LYS A 19 -6.90 7.21 41.59
CA LYS A 19 -7.07 8.15 40.46
C LYS A 19 -5.72 8.51 39.80
N ASP A 20 -4.62 8.44 40.53
CA ASP A 20 -3.27 8.48 39.97
C ASP A 20 -2.94 7.11 39.36
N HIS A 21 -3.01 7.00 38.03
CA HIS A 21 -3.07 5.75 37.22
C HIS A 21 -1.87 4.76 37.30
N TRP A 22 -1.08 4.78 38.38
CA TRP A 22 0.19 4.04 38.48
C TRP A 22 0.32 3.10 39.70
N ARG A 23 -0.70 2.97 40.57
CA ARG A 23 -0.60 2.14 41.79
C ARG A 23 -1.47 0.88 41.73
N ASP A 24 -0.87 -0.26 42.08
CA ASP A 24 -1.54 -1.56 42.23
C ASP A 24 -2.61 -1.47 43.36
N PRO A 25 -3.86 -1.94 43.16
CA PRO A 25 -4.87 -2.01 44.22
C PRO A 25 -4.35 -2.57 45.55
N ALA A 26 -3.46 -3.58 45.53
CA ALA A 26 -2.88 -4.17 46.74
C ALA A 26 -1.99 -3.18 47.54
N SER A 27 -1.51 -2.11 46.91
CA SER A 27 -0.68 -1.07 47.54
C SER A 27 -1.48 0.08 48.16
N VAL A 28 -2.79 0.12 47.91
CA VAL A 28 -3.66 1.23 48.30
C VAL A 28 -4.77 0.79 49.27
N PHE A 29 -5.27 -0.44 49.10
CA PHE A 29 -6.28 -0.99 49.99
C PHE A 29 -5.67 -1.64 51.23
N PRO A 30 -6.33 -1.54 52.40
CA PRO A 30 -6.03 -2.40 53.53
C PRO A 30 -6.17 -3.88 53.13
N THR A 31 -5.12 -4.67 53.36
CA THR A 31 -5.07 -6.09 52.95
C THR A 31 -5.39 -7.07 54.08
N ASP A 32 -5.51 -6.57 55.32
CA ASP A 32 -5.75 -7.38 56.52
C ASP A 32 -7.11 -8.11 56.44
N ILE A 33 -7.09 -9.42 56.71
CA ILE A 33 -8.27 -10.29 56.68
C ILE A 33 -9.41 -9.80 57.58
N ARG A 34 -9.12 -9.03 58.64
CA ARG A 34 -10.12 -8.46 59.55
C ARG A 34 -11.18 -7.62 58.84
N TYR A 35 -10.85 -7.04 57.69
CA TYR A 35 -11.77 -6.22 56.89
C TYR A 35 -12.72 -7.05 56.03
N LEU A 36 -12.41 -8.31 55.74
CA LEU A 36 -13.19 -9.13 54.81
C LEU A 36 -14.60 -9.40 55.33
N ARG A 37 -14.75 -9.86 56.58
CA ARG A 37 -16.07 -10.20 57.16
C ARG A 37 -17.00 -8.97 57.29
N PRO A 38 -16.55 -7.81 57.80
CA PRO A 38 -17.34 -6.57 57.77
C PRO A 38 -17.73 -6.15 56.34
N MET A 39 -16.80 -6.23 55.40
CA MET A 39 -17.03 -5.84 54.01
C MET A 39 -18.10 -6.72 53.32
N LEU A 40 -18.08 -8.03 53.55
CA LEU A 40 -19.09 -8.96 53.02
C LEU A 40 -20.49 -8.70 53.63
N ARG A 41 -20.57 -8.37 54.93
CA ARG A 41 -21.84 -8.04 55.61
C ARG A 41 -22.44 -6.72 55.15
N CYS A 42 -21.60 -5.75 54.81
CA CYS A 42 -22.01 -4.40 54.41
C CYS A 42 -22.00 -4.18 52.89
N ILE A 43 -22.01 -5.27 52.09
CA ILE A 43 -21.77 -5.19 50.66
C ILE A 43 -22.76 -4.30 49.91
N ASP A 44 -24.04 -4.29 50.31
CA ASP A 44 -25.08 -3.47 49.68
C ASP A 44 -24.82 -1.97 49.92
N SER A 45 -24.43 -1.60 51.15
CA SER A 45 -24.06 -0.23 51.51
C SER A 45 -22.81 0.23 50.75
N LEU A 46 -21.77 -0.62 50.67
CA LEU A 46 -20.51 -0.31 49.97
C LEU A 46 -20.71 -0.21 48.46
N LYS A 47 -21.51 -1.12 47.88
CA LYS A 47 -21.93 -1.08 46.48
C LYS A 47 -22.56 0.26 46.12
N SER A 48 -23.45 0.78 46.98
CA SER A 48 -24.16 2.04 46.73
C SER A 48 -23.23 3.26 46.66
N LYS A 49 -22.08 3.18 47.33
CA LYS A 49 -21.07 4.25 47.37
C LYS A 49 -20.10 4.17 46.20
N ASN A 50 -19.46 3.01 45.98
CA ASN A 50 -18.52 2.83 44.86
C ASN A 50 -18.33 1.34 44.53
N SER A 51 -19.12 0.84 43.59
CA SER A 51 -19.13 -0.57 43.20
C SER A 51 -17.80 -1.07 42.61
N LEU A 52 -17.10 -0.24 41.82
CA LEU A 52 -15.80 -0.59 41.22
C LEU A 52 -14.73 -0.80 42.30
N THR A 53 -14.61 0.16 43.21
CA THR A 53 -13.63 0.16 44.29
C THR A 53 -13.90 -0.99 45.26
N THR A 54 -15.18 -1.26 45.52
CA THR A 54 -15.62 -2.41 46.31
C THR A 54 -15.16 -3.74 45.69
N VAL A 55 -15.29 -3.92 44.37
CA VAL A 55 -14.82 -5.14 43.69
C VAL A 55 -13.31 -5.31 43.78
N TRP A 56 -12.54 -4.24 43.58
CA TRP A 56 -11.07 -4.30 43.68
C TRP A 56 -10.59 -4.61 45.08
N TRP A 57 -11.20 -3.98 46.09
CA TRP A 57 -10.83 -4.26 47.48
C TRP A 57 -11.20 -5.69 47.88
N LEU A 58 -12.35 -6.20 47.44
CA LEU A 58 -12.68 -7.63 47.60
C LEU A 58 -11.66 -8.55 46.92
N GLU A 59 -11.18 -8.21 45.71
CA GLU A 59 -10.17 -9.02 45.00
C GLU A 59 -8.87 -9.13 45.80
N VAL A 60 -8.49 -8.05 46.49
CA VAL A 60 -7.31 -8.02 47.36
C VAL A 60 -7.55 -8.84 48.63
N LEU A 61 -8.66 -8.61 49.33
CA LEU A 61 -8.95 -9.30 50.59
C LEU A 61 -9.16 -10.81 50.40
N LEU A 62 -9.79 -11.23 49.30
CA LEU A 62 -10.01 -12.63 48.97
C LEU A 62 -8.73 -13.36 48.52
N GLN A 63 -7.58 -12.69 48.36
CA GLN A 63 -6.30 -13.38 48.14
C GLN A 63 -5.71 -13.96 49.43
N ASN A 64 -6.09 -13.44 50.60
CA ASN A 64 -5.61 -13.93 51.89
C ASN A 64 -5.88 -15.43 52.07
N PRO A 65 -4.94 -16.27 52.52
CA PRO A 65 -5.10 -17.73 52.49
C PRO A 65 -6.04 -18.31 53.56
N PHE A 66 -6.68 -17.48 54.40
CA PHE A 66 -7.49 -17.95 55.52
C PHE A 66 -8.86 -18.51 55.09
N PRO A 67 -9.39 -19.54 55.81
CA PRO A 67 -10.74 -20.05 55.61
C PRO A 67 -11.79 -18.95 55.74
N LEU A 68 -12.82 -19.01 54.90
CA LEU A 68 -13.87 -18.00 54.86
C LEU A 68 -15.16 -18.58 55.45
N GLU A 69 -15.49 -18.19 56.68
CA GLU A 69 -16.78 -18.49 57.31
C GLU A 69 -17.80 -17.40 56.96
N VAL A 70 -18.70 -17.71 56.02
CA VAL A 70 -19.74 -16.81 55.55
C VAL A 70 -21.06 -17.57 55.57
N ASP A 71 -22.09 -16.98 56.19
CA ASP A 71 -23.44 -17.53 56.19
C ASP A 71 -24.09 -17.46 54.81
N GLU A 72 -25.08 -18.32 54.57
CA GLU A 72 -25.71 -18.51 53.25
C GLU A 72 -26.38 -17.23 52.72
N GLU A 73 -26.92 -16.39 53.62
CA GLU A 73 -27.55 -15.12 53.26
C GLU A 73 -26.50 -14.13 52.75
N CYS A 74 -25.38 -13.98 53.47
CA CYS A 74 -24.28 -13.13 53.09
C CYS A 74 -23.60 -13.61 51.80
N LEU A 75 -23.41 -14.93 51.64
CA LEU A 75 -22.87 -15.54 50.42
C LEU A 75 -23.75 -15.23 49.21
N SER A 76 -25.07 -15.34 49.36
CA SER A 76 -26.05 -15.03 48.33
C SER A 76 -26.01 -13.56 47.91
N LYS A 77 -25.91 -12.63 48.88
CA LYS A 77 -25.81 -11.17 48.62
C LYS A 77 -24.54 -10.82 47.84
N VAL A 78 -23.40 -11.31 48.30
CA VAL A 78 -22.09 -11.04 47.67
C VAL A 78 -22.02 -11.66 46.28
N THR A 79 -22.53 -12.88 46.10
CA THR A 79 -22.58 -13.54 44.80
C THR A 79 -23.43 -12.74 43.80
N ARG A 80 -24.60 -12.26 44.21
CA ARG A 80 -25.46 -11.41 43.37
C ARG A 80 -24.75 -10.12 42.95
N PHE A 81 -24.08 -9.46 43.90
CA PHE A 81 -23.29 -8.26 43.61
C PHE A 81 -22.17 -8.54 42.59
N LEU A 82 -21.38 -9.60 42.78
CA LEU A 82 -20.29 -9.95 41.86
C LEU A 82 -20.80 -10.32 40.46
N LEU A 83 -21.93 -11.02 40.36
CA LEU A 83 -22.56 -11.35 39.08
C LEU A 83 -23.07 -10.10 38.34
N GLU A 84 -23.62 -9.14 39.06
CA GLU A 84 -24.00 -7.84 38.50
C GLU A 84 -22.76 -7.09 37.97
N MET A 85 -21.67 -7.08 38.73
CA MET A 85 -20.41 -6.47 38.33
C MET A 85 -19.70 -7.23 37.19
N ALA A 86 -19.96 -8.53 37.03
CA ALA A 86 -19.46 -9.31 35.91
C ALA A 86 -20.05 -8.87 34.55
N ARG A 87 -21.23 -8.25 34.55
CA ARG A 87 -21.87 -7.77 33.31
C ARG A 87 -21.10 -6.59 32.70
N ALA A 88 -20.53 -5.71 33.53
CA ALA A 88 -19.80 -4.53 33.08
C ALA A 88 -18.33 -4.82 32.68
N THR A 89 -17.90 -4.33 31.51
CA THR A 89 -16.58 -4.62 30.92
C THR A 89 -15.39 -4.24 31.82
N LYS A 90 -15.49 -3.11 32.54
CA LYS A 90 -14.41 -2.59 33.41
C LYS A 90 -14.16 -3.46 34.65
N THR A 91 -15.21 -4.08 35.19
CA THR A 91 -15.18 -4.86 36.45
C THR A 91 -15.17 -6.37 36.21
N ARG A 92 -15.54 -6.85 35.02
CA ARG A 92 -15.77 -8.26 34.71
C ARG A 92 -14.65 -9.19 35.18
N ARG A 93 -13.40 -8.88 34.83
CA ARG A 93 -12.24 -9.72 35.15
C ARG A 93 -12.06 -9.88 36.66
N SER A 94 -12.13 -8.78 37.41
CA SER A 94 -11.97 -8.76 38.86
C SER A 94 -13.15 -9.42 39.56
N ALA A 95 -14.37 -9.08 39.15
CA ALA A 95 -15.59 -9.66 39.72
C ALA A 95 -15.63 -11.19 39.57
N LEU A 96 -15.30 -11.72 38.40
CA LEU A 96 -15.25 -13.18 38.17
C LEU A 96 -14.09 -13.85 38.91
N ARG A 97 -12.98 -13.14 39.13
CA ARG A 97 -11.88 -13.64 39.96
C ARG A 97 -12.31 -13.75 41.43
N CYS A 98 -12.95 -12.71 41.97
CA CYS A 98 -13.55 -12.73 43.31
C CYS A 98 -14.56 -13.87 43.44
N LEU A 99 -15.43 -14.03 42.46
CA LEU A 99 -16.45 -15.08 42.45
C LEU A 99 -15.81 -16.48 42.44
N GLY A 100 -14.73 -16.67 41.68
CA GLY A 100 -13.96 -17.92 41.69
C GLY A 100 -13.29 -18.20 43.04
N MET A 101 -12.67 -17.20 43.68
CA MET A 101 -12.06 -17.34 45.02
C MET A 101 -13.11 -17.61 46.10
N LEU A 102 -14.25 -16.90 46.04
CA LEU A 102 -15.38 -17.08 46.93
C LEU A 102 -15.95 -18.49 46.81
N SER A 103 -16.17 -18.95 45.58
CA SER A 103 -16.69 -20.29 45.31
C SER A 103 -15.72 -21.38 45.76
N GLN A 104 -14.40 -21.19 45.62
CA GLN A 104 -13.39 -22.11 46.14
C GLN A 104 -13.47 -22.28 47.66
N ARG A 105 -13.74 -21.19 48.39
CA ARG A 105 -13.61 -21.14 49.86
C ARG A 105 -14.92 -21.35 50.61
N ALA A 106 -16.04 -20.96 50.01
CA ALA A 106 -17.37 -21.00 50.62
C ALA A 106 -18.32 -21.99 49.92
N ASN A 107 -17.81 -22.80 48.97
CA ASN A 107 -18.59 -23.84 48.26
C ASN A 107 -19.89 -23.35 47.59
N ALA A 108 -19.86 -22.15 47.00
CA ALA A 108 -20.99 -21.68 46.19
C ALA A 108 -21.36 -22.72 45.12
N ALA A 109 -22.64 -23.10 45.06
CA ALA A 109 -23.16 -24.09 44.13
C ALA A 109 -23.14 -23.56 42.69
N TYR A 110 -22.90 -24.41 41.71
CA TYR A 110 -23.01 -24.07 40.29
C TYR A 110 -23.39 -25.32 39.49
N TYR A 111 -24.26 -25.16 38.49
CA TYR A 111 -24.73 -26.26 37.65
C TYR A 111 -25.27 -25.73 36.31
N SER A 112 -25.39 -26.61 35.32
CA SER A 112 -26.12 -26.37 34.06
C SER A 112 -27.27 -27.37 33.92
N THR A 113 -28.30 -27.01 33.16
CA THR A 113 -29.46 -27.88 32.88
C THR A 113 -29.40 -28.50 31.47
N GLU A 114 -30.31 -29.44 31.18
CA GLU A 114 -30.42 -30.11 29.86
C GLU A 114 -30.82 -29.15 28.73
N GLU A 115 -31.70 -28.18 29.01
CA GLU A 115 -31.81 -26.95 28.21
C GLU A 115 -30.66 -26.03 28.65
N PRO A 116 -29.89 -25.37 27.77
CA PRO A 116 -28.63 -24.70 28.14
C PRO A 116 -28.89 -23.43 28.96
N ARG A 117 -29.19 -23.61 30.24
CA ARG A 117 -29.30 -22.58 31.26
C ARG A 117 -28.23 -22.85 32.29
N PHE A 118 -27.59 -21.77 32.72
CA PHE A 118 -26.39 -21.83 33.52
C PHE A 118 -26.64 -21.11 34.84
N TYR A 119 -26.33 -21.76 35.95
CA TYR A 119 -26.62 -21.23 37.28
C TYR A 119 -25.33 -21.11 38.10
N ILE A 120 -25.15 -19.95 38.75
CA ILE A 120 -24.15 -19.74 39.80
C ILE A 120 -24.91 -19.29 41.05
N HIS A 121 -24.84 -20.11 42.10
CA HIS A 121 -25.53 -19.92 43.38
C HIS A 121 -27.03 -19.65 43.18
N SER A 122 -27.69 -20.51 42.42
CA SER A 122 -29.12 -20.44 42.06
C SER A 122 -29.53 -19.19 41.25
N ILE A 123 -28.58 -18.44 40.70
CA ILE A 123 -28.83 -17.29 39.81
C ILE A 123 -28.51 -17.67 38.37
N GLU A 124 -29.47 -17.49 37.47
CA GLU A 124 -29.28 -17.73 36.04
C GLU A 124 -28.32 -16.69 35.43
N VAL A 125 -27.33 -17.16 34.67
CA VAL A 125 -26.29 -16.34 34.06
C VAL A 125 -26.11 -16.67 32.58
N PRO A 126 -25.66 -15.72 31.75
CA PRO A 126 -25.28 -16.00 30.37
C PRO A 126 -24.14 -17.02 30.28
N GLU A 127 -24.16 -17.82 29.22
CA GLU A 127 -23.15 -18.84 28.89
C GLU A 127 -21.71 -18.33 29.03
N LEU A 128 -21.41 -17.15 28.48
CA LEU A 128 -20.08 -16.55 28.54
C LEU A 128 -19.62 -16.30 29.99
N ILE A 129 -20.50 -15.75 30.83
CA ILE A 129 -20.20 -15.46 32.24
C ILE A 129 -19.95 -16.77 32.99
N TYR A 130 -20.75 -17.80 32.70
CA TYR A 130 -20.60 -19.12 33.30
C TYR A 130 -19.24 -19.76 32.99
N TYR A 131 -18.85 -19.84 31.72
CA TYR A 131 -17.56 -20.44 31.36
C TYR A 131 -16.36 -19.58 31.75
N GLU A 132 -16.48 -18.24 31.78
CA GLU A 132 -15.42 -17.40 32.33
C GLU A 132 -15.23 -17.64 33.83
N PHE A 133 -16.32 -17.80 34.58
CA PHE A 133 -16.29 -18.20 35.99
C PHE A 133 -15.64 -19.57 36.17
N LEU A 134 -16.06 -20.61 35.44
CA LEU A 134 -15.46 -21.95 35.51
C LEU A 134 -13.98 -21.95 35.12
N ALA A 135 -13.58 -21.14 34.14
CA ALA A 135 -12.18 -20.99 33.77
C ALA A 135 -11.34 -20.36 34.89
N LYS A 136 -11.91 -19.44 35.68
CA LYS A 136 -11.26 -18.90 36.89
C LYS A 136 -11.20 -19.93 38.00
N LEU A 137 -12.32 -20.58 38.29
CA LEU A 137 -12.43 -21.57 39.35
C LEU A 137 -11.44 -22.73 39.14
N SER A 138 -11.37 -23.25 37.90
CA SER A 138 -10.39 -24.26 37.51
C SER A 138 -8.95 -23.78 37.62
N SER A 139 -8.65 -22.51 37.30
CA SER A 139 -7.29 -21.96 37.43
C SER A 139 -6.82 -21.86 38.88
N PHE A 140 -7.74 -21.85 39.85
CA PHE A 140 -7.44 -21.92 41.28
C PHE A 140 -7.29 -23.35 41.80
N GLY A 141 -7.32 -24.37 40.93
CA GLY A 141 -7.08 -25.77 41.28
C GLY A 141 -8.32 -26.53 41.75
N ARG A 142 -9.52 -25.93 41.68
CA ARG A 142 -10.76 -26.66 41.98
C ARG A 142 -11.14 -27.54 40.78
N LYS A 143 -11.42 -28.81 41.07
CA LYS A 143 -11.97 -29.74 40.08
C LYS A 143 -13.34 -29.25 39.64
N VAL A 144 -13.48 -28.97 38.35
CA VAL A 144 -14.74 -28.66 37.68
C VAL A 144 -15.02 -29.73 36.64
N GLU A 145 -16.30 -29.95 36.35
CA GLU A 145 -16.69 -30.90 35.31
C GLU A 145 -16.12 -30.51 33.95
N ILE A 146 -15.62 -31.51 33.21
CA ILE A 146 -15.07 -31.30 31.87
C ILE A 146 -16.24 -31.21 30.90
N VAL A 147 -16.43 -30.03 30.35
CA VAL A 147 -17.45 -29.81 29.32
C VAL A 147 -16.83 -30.01 27.93
N PRO A 148 -17.43 -30.87 27.08
CA PRO A 148 -16.92 -31.09 25.72
C PRO A 148 -17.02 -29.81 24.87
N ILE A 149 -16.08 -29.69 23.94
CA ILE A 149 -16.08 -28.62 22.93
C ILE A 149 -16.98 -29.07 21.78
N GLU A 150 -18.00 -28.27 21.50
CA GLU A 150 -18.97 -28.56 20.45
C GLU A 150 -18.65 -27.78 19.17
N SER A 151 -19.09 -28.29 18.03
CA SER A 151 -18.83 -27.65 16.73
C SER A 151 -19.45 -26.25 16.65
N GLY A 152 -20.65 -26.08 17.24
CA GLY A 152 -21.40 -24.82 17.32
C GLY A 152 -20.90 -23.80 18.34
N ASP A 153 -19.94 -24.13 19.22
CA ASP A 153 -19.42 -23.19 20.21
C ASP A 153 -18.77 -21.97 19.52
N SER A 154 -19.01 -20.78 20.07
CA SER A 154 -18.28 -19.58 19.62
C SER A 154 -16.78 -19.68 19.93
N VAL A 155 -15.94 -18.97 19.17
CA VAL A 155 -14.47 -18.93 19.38
C VAL A 155 -14.10 -18.58 20.82
N VAL A 156 -14.85 -17.71 21.49
CA VAL A 156 -14.58 -17.31 22.88
C VAL A 156 -14.86 -18.46 23.84
N ILE A 157 -16.01 -19.15 23.67
CA ILE A 157 -16.39 -20.29 24.51
C ILE A 157 -15.42 -21.46 24.32
N LYS A 158 -15.03 -21.77 23.08
CA LYS A 158 -14.00 -22.79 22.78
C LYS A 158 -12.69 -22.54 23.55
N LYS A 159 -12.21 -21.29 23.59
CA LYS A 159 -11.00 -20.92 24.37
C LYS A 159 -11.17 -21.13 25.87
N LEU A 160 -12.35 -20.85 26.41
CA LEU A 160 -12.63 -21.02 27.83
C LEU A 160 -12.69 -22.50 28.19
N LYS A 161 -13.41 -23.32 27.40
CA LYS A 161 -13.45 -24.77 27.54
C LYS A 161 -12.04 -25.40 27.47
N MET A 162 -11.21 -25.01 26.48
CA MET A 162 -9.80 -25.45 26.40
C MET A 162 -8.99 -25.11 27.65
N LYS A 163 -9.20 -23.94 28.26
CA LYS A 163 -8.52 -23.55 29.51
C LYS A 163 -8.99 -24.42 30.67
N ILE A 164 -10.30 -24.62 30.80
CA ILE A 164 -10.90 -25.48 31.83
C ILE A 164 -10.36 -26.90 31.74
N MET A 165 -10.40 -27.50 30.55
CA MET A 165 -9.84 -28.84 30.27
C MET A 165 -8.35 -28.91 30.63
N SER A 166 -7.56 -27.88 30.27
CA SER A 166 -6.12 -27.86 30.57
C SER A 166 -5.79 -27.70 32.06
N ASN A 167 -6.71 -27.15 32.86
CA ASN A 167 -6.58 -27.03 34.30
C ASN A 167 -7.03 -28.30 35.04
N ASN A 168 -7.87 -29.12 34.39
CA ASN A 168 -8.42 -30.38 34.92
C ASN A 168 -8.15 -31.51 33.93
N PRO A 169 -6.88 -31.90 33.73
CA PRO A 169 -6.53 -32.91 32.75
C PRO A 169 -7.12 -34.27 33.13
N THR A 170 -7.75 -34.94 32.17
CA THR A 170 -8.06 -36.37 32.19
C THR A 170 -7.39 -37.05 31.00
N ASP A 171 -7.30 -38.38 31.00
CA ASP A 171 -6.66 -39.16 29.94
C ASP A 171 -7.25 -38.88 28.54
N THR A 172 -8.51 -38.45 28.48
CA THR A 172 -9.21 -38.14 27.23
C THR A 172 -8.98 -36.71 26.71
N VAL A 173 -8.52 -35.77 27.53
CA VAL A 173 -8.31 -34.35 27.12
C VAL A 173 -7.24 -34.24 26.04
N LEU A 174 -6.15 -34.99 26.18
CA LEU A 174 -5.06 -34.95 25.22
C LEU A 174 -5.49 -35.48 23.85
N LYS A 175 -6.32 -36.53 23.82
CA LYS A 175 -6.93 -37.06 22.59
C LYS A 175 -7.78 -35.99 21.88
N HIS A 176 -8.65 -35.30 22.63
CA HIS A 176 -9.46 -34.20 22.07
C HIS A 176 -8.57 -33.09 21.50
N PHE A 177 -7.50 -32.70 22.20
CA PHE A 177 -6.59 -31.68 21.70
C PHE A 177 -5.84 -32.12 20.43
N PHE A 178 -5.48 -33.40 20.30
CA PHE A 178 -4.92 -33.94 19.05
C PHE A 178 -5.92 -33.91 17.88
N GLU A 179 -7.21 -34.09 18.13
CA GLU A 179 -8.26 -33.96 17.12
C GLU A 179 -8.43 -32.50 16.68
N MET A 180 -8.26 -31.54 17.60
CA MET A 180 -8.37 -30.11 17.34
C MET A 180 -7.13 -29.45 16.71
N ILE A 181 -6.01 -30.16 16.56
CA ILE A 181 -4.78 -29.60 15.97
C ILE A 181 -5.00 -29.06 14.55
N ASN A 182 -6.05 -29.51 13.85
CA ASN A 182 -6.45 -29.01 12.54
C ASN A 182 -7.22 -27.67 12.55
N GLU A 183 -7.39 -27.04 13.72
CA GLU A 183 -8.14 -25.79 13.87
C GLU A 183 -7.54 -24.64 13.04
N ARG A 184 -8.39 -23.95 12.28
CA ARG A 184 -8.00 -22.92 11.31
C ARG A 184 -7.95 -21.52 11.91
N ASP A 185 -8.74 -21.23 12.95
CA ASP A 185 -8.66 -19.91 13.61
C ASP A 185 -7.34 -19.80 14.40
N SER A 186 -6.45 -18.92 13.96
CA SER A 186 -5.13 -18.72 14.58
C SER A 186 -5.18 -18.33 16.06
N ARG A 187 -6.25 -17.65 16.50
CA ARG A 187 -6.44 -17.26 17.90
C ARG A 187 -6.85 -18.46 18.75
N LEU A 188 -7.59 -19.41 18.18
CA LEU A 188 -7.85 -20.71 18.79
C LEU A 188 -6.58 -21.56 18.81
N GLY A 189 -5.87 -21.66 17.69
CA GLY A 189 -4.62 -22.42 17.57
C GLY A 189 -3.59 -22.07 18.64
N TRP A 190 -3.35 -20.77 18.90
CA TRP A 190 -2.44 -20.36 19.97
C TRP A 190 -2.90 -20.77 21.38
N THR A 191 -4.20 -20.70 21.65
CA THR A 191 -4.76 -21.13 22.94
C THR A 191 -4.65 -22.64 23.08
N LEU A 192 -4.99 -23.38 22.03
CA LEU A 192 -4.82 -24.82 21.93
C LEU A 192 -3.38 -25.22 22.20
N CYS A 193 -2.37 -24.63 21.54
CA CYS A 193 -0.97 -24.96 21.74
C CYS A 193 -0.52 -24.80 23.21
N LYS A 194 -0.93 -23.71 23.87
CA LYS A 194 -0.63 -23.48 25.30
C LYS A 194 -1.33 -24.47 26.22
N SER A 195 -2.61 -24.73 25.98
CA SER A 195 -3.41 -25.71 26.73
C SER A 195 -2.86 -27.13 26.53
N PHE A 196 -2.49 -27.49 25.31
CA PHE A 196 -1.87 -28.75 24.94
C PHE A 196 -0.60 -28.99 25.72
N LEU A 197 0.32 -28.01 25.71
CA LEU A 197 1.57 -28.08 26.46
C LEU A 197 1.34 -28.30 27.95
N LYS A 198 0.32 -27.65 28.54
CA LYS A 198 -0.03 -27.84 29.95
C LYS A 198 -0.50 -29.26 30.25
N VAL A 199 -1.30 -29.86 29.37
CA VAL A 199 -1.84 -31.23 29.54
C VAL A 199 -0.80 -32.30 29.22
N SER A 200 0.10 -32.05 28.27
CA SER A 200 1.12 -33.02 27.86
C SER A 200 2.08 -33.43 28.99
N LYS A 201 2.16 -32.63 30.07
CA LYS A 201 2.92 -32.96 31.30
C LYS A 201 2.41 -34.18 32.05
N TYR A 202 1.16 -34.58 31.81
CA TYR A 202 0.50 -35.70 32.48
C TYR A 202 0.49 -36.97 31.63
N ALA A 203 1.14 -36.94 30.46
CA ALA A 203 1.25 -38.07 29.54
C ALA A 203 2.71 -38.47 29.32
N GLU A 204 2.92 -39.66 28.75
CA GLU A 204 4.23 -40.13 28.34
C GLU A 204 4.81 -39.23 27.24
N THR A 205 5.88 -38.50 27.57
CA THR A 205 6.42 -37.41 26.73
C THR A 205 6.84 -37.89 25.35
N ASP A 206 7.47 -39.07 25.25
CA ASP A 206 7.95 -39.63 23.97
C ASP A 206 6.81 -40.01 23.03
N SER A 207 5.71 -40.53 23.57
CA SER A 207 4.50 -40.85 22.82
C SER A 207 3.86 -39.59 22.22
N VAL A 208 3.76 -38.52 23.02
CA VAL A 208 3.21 -37.24 22.57
C VAL A 208 4.06 -36.61 21.48
N ILE A 209 5.39 -36.60 21.65
CA ILE A 209 6.32 -36.05 20.66
C ILE A 209 6.25 -36.83 19.35
N SER A 210 6.24 -38.17 19.43
CA SER A 210 6.17 -39.04 18.25
C SER A 210 4.88 -38.79 17.46
N ALA A 211 3.74 -38.71 18.14
CA ALA A 211 2.46 -38.39 17.50
C ALA A 211 2.43 -36.99 16.86
N LEU A 212 3.04 -35.98 17.51
CA LEU A 212 3.16 -34.63 16.94
C LEU A 212 4.04 -34.63 15.67
N LYS A 213 5.16 -35.37 15.67
CA LYS A 213 6.01 -35.51 14.48
C LYS A 213 5.29 -36.21 13.34
N GLU A 214 4.53 -37.26 13.63
CA GLU A 214 3.76 -37.99 12.62
C GLU A 214 2.75 -37.09 11.90
N ARG A 215 2.11 -36.17 12.64
CA ARG A 215 1.20 -35.16 12.07
C ARG A 215 1.89 -34.15 11.15
N CYS A 216 3.22 -34.05 11.22
CA CYS A 216 4.06 -33.27 10.31
C CYS A 216 4.60 -34.09 9.12
N ASN A 217 4.05 -35.27 8.81
CA ASN A 217 4.49 -36.07 7.66
C ASN A 217 3.68 -35.84 6.37
N VAL A 218 2.41 -35.41 6.47
CA VAL A 218 1.51 -35.22 5.32
C VAL A 218 1.06 -33.75 5.26
N ILE A 219 1.45 -33.03 4.21
CA ILE A 219 1.17 -31.58 4.03
C ILE A 219 -0.17 -31.32 3.35
N PHE A 220 -0.50 -32.10 2.31
CA PHE A 220 -1.65 -31.80 1.46
C PHE A 220 -2.97 -32.00 2.23
N ALA A 221 -3.72 -30.89 2.37
CA ALA A 221 -5.06 -30.74 2.97
C ALA A 221 -5.18 -30.26 4.43
N ASN A 222 -4.08 -29.95 5.16
CA ASN A 222 -4.20 -29.49 6.55
C ASN A 222 -3.02 -28.65 7.11
N GLU A 223 -2.71 -27.49 6.51
CA GLU A 223 -1.64 -26.58 6.96
C GLU A 223 -1.76 -26.19 8.45
N SER A 224 -2.97 -26.07 8.97
CA SER A 224 -3.24 -25.80 10.39
C SER A 224 -2.65 -26.85 11.33
N THR A 225 -2.67 -28.12 10.92
CA THR A 225 -2.08 -29.20 11.69
C THR A 225 -0.57 -29.03 11.83
N TRP A 226 0.11 -28.68 10.74
CA TRP A 226 1.54 -28.39 10.73
C TRP A 226 1.89 -27.18 11.59
N ILE A 227 1.14 -26.09 11.43
CA ILE A 227 1.31 -24.85 12.20
C ILE A 227 1.23 -25.14 13.71
N ASN A 228 0.15 -25.78 14.14
CA ASN A 228 -0.09 -26.05 15.56
C ASN A 228 0.90 -27.11 16.10
N ALA A 229 1.20 -28.18 15.36
CA ALA A 229 2.14 -29.21 15.80
C ALA A 229 3.57 -28.67 15.94
N MET A 230 4.09 -27.92 14.95
CA MET A 230 5.41 -27.29 15.04
C MET A 230 5.47 -26.25 16.16
N THR A 231 4.38 -25.50 16.37
CA THR A 231 4.28 -24.55 17.49
C THR A 231 4.35 -25.25 18.84
N ILE A 232 3.62 -26.37 19.01
CA ILE A 232 3.66 -27.16 20.25
C ILE A 232 5.07 -27.73 20.49
N LEU A 233 5.68 -28.35 19.47
CA LEU A 233 7.05 -28.88 19.55
C LEU A 233 8.06 -27.77 19.92
N GLY A 234 7.90 -26.57 19.34
CA GLY A 234 8.73 -25.41 19.66
C GLY A 234 8.57 -24.96 21.12
N MET A 235 7.33 -24.92 21.62
CA MET A 235 7.06 -24.60 23.02
C MET A 235 7.61 -25.68 23.99
N MET A 236 7.52 -26.96 23.63
CA MET A 236 8.09 -28.08 24.40
C MET A 236 9.63 -27.94 24.50
N SER A 237 10.29 -27.66 23.36
CA SER A 237 11.73 -27.37 23.32
C SER A 237 12.11 -26.21 24.25
N LEU A 238 11.37 -25.09 24.22
CA LEU A 238 11.61 -23.95 25.13
C LEU A 238 11.42 -24.29 26.61
N GLN A 239 10.58 -25.27 26.96
CA GLN A 239 10.44 -25.79 28.33
C GLN A 239 11.53 -26.81 28.70
N GLY A 240 12.45 -27.13 27.80
CA GLY A 240 13.58 -28.03 28.04
C GLY A 240 13.31 -29.49 27.70
N TRP A 241 12.25 -29.80 26.96
CA TRP A 241 11.92 -31.17 26.58
C TRP A 241 12.81 -31.62 25.41
N ASN A 242 13.29 -32.87 25.44
CA ASN A 242 14.03 -33.44 24.32
C ASN A 242 13.07 -33.89 23.23
N ILE A 243 12.92 -33.09 22.18
CA ILE A 243 12.05 -33.42 21.04
C ILE A 243 12.76 -34.26 19.96
N GLY A 244 14.02 -34.66 20.14
CA GLY A 244 14.81 -35.40 19.16
C GLY A 244 15.04 -34.65 17.83
N ASP A 245 15.45 -35.38 16.78
CA ASP A 245 15.68 -34.77 15.46
C ASP A 245 14.34 -34.37 14.79
N VAL A 246 14.29 -33.14 14.30
CA VAL A 246 13.18 -32.55 13.53
C VAL A 246 13.68 -31.83 12.27
N SER A 247 14.92 -32.08 11.86
CA SER A 247 15.58 -31.41 10.73
C SER A 247 14.77 -31.52 9.44
N GLU A 248 14.18 -32.68 9.17
CA GLU A 248 13.34 -32.90 7.99
C GLU A 248 12.04 -32.09 8.03
N ILE A 249 11.37 -32.04 9.19
CA ILE A 249 10.15 -31.26 9.41
C ILE A 249 10.43 -29.76 9.20
N VAL A 250 11.51 -29.26 9.79
CA VAL A 250 11.94 -27.86 9.63
C VAL A 250 12.29 -27.54 8.18
N SER A 251 13.04 -28.42 7.51
CA SER A 251 13.44 -28.21 6.12
C SER A 251 12.25 -28.18 5.17
N LYS A 252 11.31 -29.13 5.32
CA LYS A 252 10.04 -29.13 4.57
C LYS A 252 9.20 -27.89 4.88
N GLY A 253 9.13 -27.51 6.16
CA GLY A 253 8.36 -26.36 6.63
C GLY A 253 8.87 -25.03 6.08
N ILE A 254 10.17 -24.76 6.16
CA ILE A 254 10.80 -23.55 5.57
C ILE A 254 10.72 -23.58 4.04
N GLY A 255 10.80 -24.77 3.44
CA GLY A 255 10.66 -24.99 2.00
C GLY A 255 9.26 -24.77 1.45
N TYR A 256 8.23 -24.76 2.30
CA TYR A 256 6.83 -24.81 1.88
C TYR A 256 6.36 -23.51 1.20
N THR A 257 6.14 -23.59 -0.12
CA THR A 257 5.59 -22.49 -0.92
C THR A 257 4.36 -23.00 -1.66
N ASN A 258 3.17 -22.49 -1.30
CA ASN A 258 1.92 -22.75 -2.01
C ASN A 258 1.17 -21.43 -2.19
N GLU A 259 1.19 -20.89 -3.41
CA GLU A 259 0.55 -19.61 -3.73
C GLU A 259 -0.98 -19.65 -3.70
N LEU A 260 -1.57 -20.84 -3.73
CA LEU A 260 -3.01 -21.03 -3.75
C LEU A 260 -3.62 -21.09 -2.34
N VAL A 261 -2.81 -21.09 -1.28
CA VAL A 261 -3.27 -21.27 0.10
C VAL A 261 -2.76 -20.16 1.02
N SER A 262 -3.68 -19.49 1.72
CA SER A 262 -3.40 -18.36 2.61
C SER A 262 -2.44 -18.68 3.76
N ASN A 263 -2.37 -19.95 4.18
CA ASN A 263 -1.62 -20.39 5.36
C ASN A 263 -0.16 -20.79 5.04
N SER A 264 0.28 -20.70 3.78
CA SER A 264 1.65 -21.08 3.40
C SER A 264 2.72 -20.29 4.16
N GLU A 265 2.50 -18.99 4.37
CA GLU A 265 3.36 -18.14 5.20
C GLU A 265 3.44 -18.63 6.66
N MET A 266 2.30 -18.94 7.27
CA MET A 266 2.25 -19.35 8.67
C MET A 266 2.94 -20.70 8.91
N VAL A 267 2.92 -21.62 7.94
CA VAL A 267 3.69 -22.87 7.99
C VAL A 267 5.19 -22.57 8.07
N ARG A 268 5.70 -21.70 7.18
CA ARG A 268 7.11 -21.28 7.18
C ARG A 268 7.48 -20.57 8.49
N GLU A 269 6.62 -19.67 8.97
CA GLU A 269 6.81 -18.97 10.24
C GLU A 269 6.87 -19.94 11.43
N SER A 270 5.99 -20.95 11.47
CA SER A 270 5.96 -21.96 12.55
C SER A 270 7.19 -22.87 12.52
N ALA A 271 7.69 -23.20 11.33
CA ALA A 271 8.94 -23.94 11.17
C ALA A 271 10.15 -23.13 11.67
N LEU A 272 10.18 -21.83 11.36
CA LEU A 272 11.20 -20.91 11.88
C LEU A 272 11.09 -20.75 13.41
N PHE A 273 9.87 -20.70 13.98
CA PHE A 273 9.68 -20.66 15.42
C PHE A 273 10.21 -21.94 16.11
N LEU A 274 9.89 -23.11 15.58
CA LEU A 274 10.41 -24.39 16.07
C LEU A 274 11.95 -24.41 16.03
N LEU A 275 12.53 -23.97 14.90
CA LEU A 275 13.97 -23.93 14.75
C LEU A 275 14.61 -22.93 15.72
N TRP A 276 14.08 -21.73 15.85
CA TRP A 276 14.54 -20.73 16.82
C TRP A 276 14.50 -21.25 18.26
N ALA A 277 13.42 -21.93 18.64
CA ALA A 277 13.28 -22.56 19.95
C ALA A 277 14.41 -23.58 20.22
N LEU A 278 14.74 -24.41 19.23
CA LEU A 278 15.86 -25.36 19.29
C LEU A 278 17.20 -24.64 19.39
N THR A 279 17.45 -23.62 18.57
CA THR A 279 18.67 -22.80 18.63
C THR A 279 18.89 -22.22 20.02
N ARG A 280 17.81 -21.82 20.69
CA ARG A 280 17.86 -21.22 22.03
C ARG A 280 18.21 -22.22 23.15
N LYS A 281 18.08 -23.53 22.93
CA LYS A 281 18.23 -24.55 23.99
C LYS A 281 19.35 -25.57 23.74
N SER A 282 19.64 -25.89 22.48
CA SER A 282 20.61 -26.93 22.08
C SER A 282 22.01 -26.36 21.76
N ASN A 283 23.03 -27.23 21.80
CA ASN A 283 24.32 -27.03 21.14
C ASN A 283 24.15 -27.02 19.60
N ALA A 284 25.18 -26.50 18.93
CA ALA A 284 25.31 -26.18 17.49
C ALA A 284 24.21 -26.71 16.56
N LEU A 285 23.48 -25.79 15.93
CA LEU A 285 22.56 -26.07 14.83
C LEU A 285 23.34 -26.68 13.65
N ARG A 286 22.75 -27.64 12.93
CA ARG A 286 23.39 -28.18 11.72
C ARG A 286 23.60 -27.05 10.70
N LYS A 287 24.78 -27.01 10.08
CA LYS A 287 25.18 -25.95 9.15
C LYS A 287 24.26 -25.85 7.93
N ASP A 288 23.75 -26.98 7.44
CA ASP A 288 22.82 -27.05 6.31
C ASP A 288 21.47 -26.37 6.62
N ILE A 289 20.92 -26.57 7.82
CA ILE A 289 19.67 -25.92 8.23
C ILE A 289 19.88 -24.41 8.38
N LEU A 290 21.01 -23.97 8.94
CA LEU A 290 21.30 -22.55 9.05
C LEU A 290 21.52 -21.91 7.67
N SER A 291 22.12 -22.63 6.74
CA SER A 291 22.24 -22.24 5.33
C SER A 291 20.86 -22.09 4.69
N LEU A 292 19.91 -22.98 4.99
CA LEU A 292 18.52 -22.86 4.54
C LEU A 292 17.84 -21.60 5.09
N VAL A 293 18.04 -21.28 6.37
CA VAL A 293 17.49 -20.07 6.98
C VAL A 293 18.05 -18.81 6.31
N ALA A 294 19.38 -18.74 6.15
CA ALA A 294 20.03 -17.57 5.58
C ALA A 294 19.81 -17.46 4.07
N GLY A 295 19.94 -18.55 3.32
CA GLY A 295 19.83 -18.59 1.88
C GLY A 295 18.40 -18.59 1.35
N ARG A 296 17.39 -19.00 2.14
CA ARG A 296 15.98 -19.02 1.71
C ARG A 296 15.10 -18.10 2.55
N ALA A 297 15.07 -18.28 3.87
CA ALA A 297 14.10 -17.59 4.72
C ALA A 297 14.39 -16.09 4.92
N LEU A 298 15.65 -15.65 4.82
CA LEU A 298 15.98 -14.20 4.78
C LEU A 298 15.50 -13.53 3.48
N PHE A 299 15.32 -14.29 2.40
CA PHE A 299 14.78 -13.81 1.13
C PHE A 299 13.28 -14.07 0.97
N ASP A 300 12.61 -14.52 2.03
CA ASP A 300 11.17 -14.76 2.02
C ASP A 300 10.41 -13.47 1.71
N PRO A 301 9.34 -13.51 0.89
CA PRO A 301 8.48 -12.35 0.66
C PRO A 301 7.85 -11.80 1.95
N SER A 302 7.56 -12.67 2.93
CA SER A 302 6.98 -12.30 4.22
C SER A 302 8.02 -11.66 5.15
N LEU A 303 7.68 -10.48 5.68
CA LEU A 303 8.48 -9.82 6.71
C LEU A 303 8.55 -10.64 8.01
N SER A 304 7.49 -11.36 8.37
CA SER A 304 7.45 -12.21 9.56
C SER A 304 8.46 -13.35 9.45
N CYS A 305 8.52 -14.01 8.29
CA CYS A 305 9.52 -15.05 8.01
C CYS A 305 10.95 -14.48 8.03
N ARG A 306 11.19 -13.33 7.41
CA ARG A 306 12.52 -12.68 7.45
C ARG A 306 12.97 -12.33 8.87
N ARG A 307 12.05 -11.92 9.74
CA ARG A 307 12.31 -11.64 11.16
C ARG A 307 12.58 -12.91 11.97
N GLY A 308 11.84 -13.99 11.70
CA GLY A 308 12.12 -15.30 12.28
C GLY A 308 13.52 -15.79 11.90
N ALA A 309 13.86 -15.69 10.61
CA ALA A 309 15.16 -16.05 10.09
C ALA A 309 16.31 -15.23 10.71
N SER A 310 16.15 -13.91 10.81
CA SER A 310 17.16 -13.05 11.45
C SER A 310 17.37 -13.40 12.92
N ALA A 311 16.30 -13.67 13.66
CA ALA A 311 16.41 -14.08 15.07
C ALA A 311 17.18 -15.39 15.24
N ILE A 312 16.99 -16.37 14.35
CA ILE A 312 17.73 -17.64 14.36
C ILE A 312 19.21 -17.41 14.06
N VAL A 313 19.52 -16.64 13.01
CA VAL A 313 20.90 -16.34 12.62
C VAL A 313 21.63 -15.60 13.74
N LEU A 314 21.00 -14.58 14.34
CA LEU A 314 21.57 -13.85 15.48
C LEU A 314 21.78 -14.72 16.72
N GLU A 315 20.80 -15.56 17.07
CA GLU A 315 20.91 -16.48 18.22
C GLU A 315 22.06 -17.48 18.01
N HIS A 316 22.22 -18.01 16.79
CA HIS A 316 23.32 -18.94 16.48
C HIS A 316 24.69 -18.25 16.55
N ILE A 317 24.83 -17.09 15.89
CA ILE A 317 26.11 -16.33 15.86
C ILE A 317 26.49 -15.82 17.25
N GLY A 318 25.51 -15.40 18.06
CA GLY A 318 25.75 -14.97 19.43
C GLY A 318 26.40 -16.05 20.32
N ARG A 319 26.22 -17.33 19.97
CA ARG A 319 26.75 -18.49 20.72
C ARG A 319 28.13 -18.95 20.27
N PHE A 320 28.50 -18.74 19.00
CA PHE A 320 29.79 -19.14 18.45
C PHE A 320 30.57 -17.89 18.02
N PRO A 321 31.22 -17.18 18.96
CA PRO A 321 31.88 -15.92 18.68
C PRO A 321 33.18 -16.15 17.89
N GLU A 322 33.06 -16.21 16.57
CA GLU A 322 34.19 -15.99 15.66
C GLU A 322 34.27 -14.50 15.28
N ALA A 323 35.38 -14.08 14.66
CA ALA A 323 35.58 -12.70 14.23
C ALA A 323 34.40 -12.18 13.36
N GLY A 324 33.94 -10.94 13.56
CA GLY A 324 32.86 -10.31 12.77
C GLY A 324 31.51 -10.07 13.47
N LYS A 325 31.47 -10.19 14.80
CA LYS A 325 30.25 -10.09 15.63
C LYS A 325 29.51 -8.75 15.51
N GLU A 326 30.22 -7.61 15.49
CA GLU A 326 29.59 -6.28 15.44
C GLU A 326 28.97 -5.98 14.06
N GLU A 327 29.64 -6.42 12.99
CA GLU A 327 29.20 -6.19 11.61
C GLU A 327 27.90 -6.95 11.31
N ILE A 328 27.77 -8.22 11.70
CA ILE A 328 26.55 -9.00 11.41
C ILE A 328 25.34 -8.50 12.20
N ILE A 329 25.52 -8.11 13.46
CA ILE A 329 24.44 -7.58 14.29
C ILE A 329 23.88 -6.28 13.68
N SER A 330 24.77 -5.45 13.11
CA SER A 330 24.34 -4.24 12.38
C SER A 330 23.66 -4.55 11.04
N LEU A 331 24.07 -5.62 10.34
CA LEU A 331 23.51 -6.03 9.04
C LEU A 331 22.17 -6.80 9.16
N ILE A 332 22.02 -7.64 10.17
CA ILE A 332 20.85 -8.51 10.38
C ILE A 332 20.21 -8.18 11.73
N ASN A 333 19.21 -7.30 11.73
CA ASN A 333 18.35 -7.08 12.88
C ASN A 333 16.90 -6.90 12.45
N PHE A 334 16.01 -6.80 13.42
CA PHE A 334 14.57 -6.66 13.21
C PHE A 334 14.17 -5.50 12.28
N HIS A 335 15.00 -4.44 12.21
CA HIS A 335 14.76 -3.27 11.38
C HIS A 335 15.44 -3.38 10.00
N SER A 336 16.64 -3.95 9.93
CA SER A 336 17.41 -4.03 8.68
C SER A 336 16.77 -4.99 7.66
N VAL A 337 16.19 -6.11 8.12
CA VAL A 337 15.54 -7.12 7.25
C VAL A 337 14.19 -6.68 6.66
N LYS A 338 13.74 -5.45 6.94
CA LYS A 338 12.60 -4.85 6.23
C LYS A 338 12.87 -4.75 4.73
N ARG A 339 14.12 -4.49 4.33
CA ARG A 339 14.55 -4.37 2.94
C ARG A 339 15.35 -5.61 2.53
N LEU A 340 14.94 -6.27 1.45
CA LEU A 340 15.57 -7.49 0.97
C LEU A 340 17.04 -7.30 0.55
N LYS A 341 17.38 -6.13 -0.01
CA LYS A 341 18.78 -5.77 -0.32
C LYS A 341 19.74 -5.93 0.87
N ASN A 342 19.31 -5.52 2.07
CA ASN A 342 20.13 -5.64 3.28
C ASN A 342 20.34 -7.10 3.70
N CYS A 343 19.41 -7.99 3.33
CA CYS A 343 19.51 -9.42 3.60
C CYS A 343 20.61 -10.08 2.74
N SER A 344 20.90 -9.54 1.55
CA SER A 344 21.93 -10.07 0.66
C SER A 344 23.36 -9.83 1.14
N ASP A 345 23.60 -8.69 1.79
CA ASP A 345 24.91 -8.38 2.40
C ASP A 345 25.16 -9.27 3.62
N ALA A 346 24.09 -9.52 4.37
CA ALA A 346 24.06 -10.44 5.50
C ALA A 346 24.39 -11.90 5.11
N VAL A 347 23.85 -12.39 3.99
CA VAL A 347 24.12 -13.75 3.49
C VAL A 347 25.61 -14.00 3.26
N LYS A 348 26.36 -13.02 2.75
CA LYS A 348 27.83 -13.11 2.60
C LYS A 348 28.51 -13.49 3.89
N ARG A 349 28.12 -12.80 4.96
CA ARG A 349 28.84 -12.91 6.21
C ARG A 349 28.49 -14.22 6.93
N VAL A 350 27.25 -14.69 6.78
CA VAL A 350 26.85 -16.03 7.21
C VAL A 350 27.61 -17.10 6.43
N LEU A 351 27.75 -16.96 5.11
CA LEU A 351 28.53 -17.86 4.25
C LEU A 351 29.98 -17.99 4.74
N GLU A 352 30.66 -16.86 4.98
CA GLU A 352 32.04 -16.81 5.44
C GLU A 352 32.24 -17.50 6.81
N ILE A 353 31.27 -17.38 7.72
CA ILE A 353 31.32 -18.03 9.05
C ILE A 353 31.13 -19.54 8.92
N LEU A 354 30.14 -19.97 8.13
CA LEU A 354 29.77 -21.38 8.12
C LEU A 354 30.68 -22.24 7.25
N ARG A 355 31.36 -21.64 6.25
CA ARG A 355 32.22 -22.33 5.26
C ARG A 355 31.48 -23.50 4.62
N CYS A 356 30.31 -23.21 4.08
CA CYS A 356 29.40 -24.18 3.47
C CYS A 356 28.88 -23.66 2.12
N GLU A 357 29.82 -23.29 1.27
CA GLU A 357 29.62 -22.68 -0.04
C GLU A 357 28.69 -23.52 -0.91
N ASP A 358 28.97 -24.82 -1.08
CA ASP A 358 28.19 -25.71 -1.95
C ASP A 358 26.71 -25.76 -1.55
N VAL A 359 26.42 -25.86 -0.25
CA VAL A 359 25.04 -25.93 0.27
C VAL A 359 24.30 -24.61 0.03
N PHE A 360 24.98 -23.47 0.24
CA PHE A 360 24.39 -22.17 -0.05
C PHE A 360 24.12 -21.99 -1.54
N GLU A 361 25.07 -22.39 -2.40
CA GLU A 361 24.90 -22.30 -3.84
C GLU A 361 23.67 -23.07 -4.29
N GLU A 362 23.50 -24.33 -3.85
CA GLU A 362 22.31 -25.14 -4.17
C GLU A 362 21.00 -24.47 -3.73
N ILE A 363 20.95 -23.88 -2.54
CA ILE A 363 19.75 -23.17 -2.03
C ILE A 363 19.42 -21.96 -2.90
N LEU A 364 20.43 -21.14 -3.22
CA LEU A 364 20.25 -19.94 -4.05
C LEU A 364 19.85 -20.31 -5.49
N LEU A 365 20.45 -21.36 -6.05
CA LEU A 365 20.08 -21.93 -7.35
C LEU A 365 18.63 -22.42 -7.35
N GLY A 366 18.15 -23.00 -6.25
CA GLY A 366 16.74 -23.36 -6.06
C GLY A 366 15.82 -22.12 -6.06
N ASN A 367 16.24 -21.04 -5.41
CA ASN A 367 15.46 -19.80 -5.32
C ASN A 367 15.34 -19.05 -6.65
N LEU A 368 16.22 -19.30 -7.62
CA LEU A 368 16.06 -18.75 -8.98
C LEU A 368 14.70 -19.12 -9.57
N PHE A 369 14.13 -20.28 -9.22
CA PHE A 369 12.82 -20.73 -9.71
C PHE A 369 11.70 -20.53 -8.67
N HIS A 370 11.92 -19.68 -7.66
CA HIS A 370 10.89 -19.29 -6.71
C HIS A 370 9.82 -18.45 -7.40
N CYS A 371 8.56 -18.50 -6.96
CA CYS A 371 7.48 -17.75 -7.61
C CYS A 371 7.61 -16.22 -7.47
N ASN A 372 8.23 -15.74 -6.39
CA ASN A 372 8.45 -14.33 -6.13
C ASN A 372 9.66 -13.77 -6.89
N LEU A 373 9.45 -12.74 -7.73
CA LEU A 373 10.48 -12.08 -8.53
C LEU A 373 11.64 -11.51 -7.72
N GLU A 374 11.36 -10.90 -6.57
CA GLU A 374 12.41 -10.25 -5.75
C GLU A 374 13.33 -11.30 -5.11
N THR A 375 12.78 -12.44 -4.66
CA THR A 375 13.58 -13.58 -4.21
C THR A 375 14.53 -14.07 -5.31
N LYS A 376 14.05 -14.14 -6.57
CA LYS A 376 14.91 -14.49 -7.72
C LYS A 376 16.05 -13.49 -7.91
N ARG A 377 15.72 -12.18 -7.89
CA ARG A 377 16.69 -11.09 -8.06
C ARG A 377 17.79 -11.12 -7.00
N GLN A 378 17.41 -11.23 -5.72
CA GLN A 378 18.38 -11.29 -4.64
C GLN A 378 19.25 -12.56 -4.70
N SER A 379 18.66 -13.69 -5.11
CA SER A 379 19.42 -14.93 -5.30
C SER A 379 20.41 -14.82 -6.45
N GLY A 380 19.99 -14.28 -7.61
CA GLY A 380 20.87 -14.00 -8.75
C GLY A 380 22.00 -13.04 -8.40
N TYR A 381 21.71 -11.98 -7.64
CA TYR A 381 22.71 -11.05 -7.11
C TYR A 381 23.74 -11.78 -6.24
N CYS A 382 23.31 -12.60 -5.28
CA CYS A 382 24.21 -13.36 -4.41
C CYS A 382 25.06 -14.37 -5.20
N ILE A 383 24.45 -15.10 -6.15
CA ILE A 383 25.17 -16.05 -7.02
C ILE A 383 26.28 -15.33 -7.79
N SER A 384 25.94 -14.25 -8.50
CA SER A 384 26.91 -13.49 -9.31
C SER A 384 28.04 -12.85 -8.49
N ARG A 385 27.82 -12.66 -7.19
CA ARG A 385 28.76 -11.97 -6.30
C ARG A 385 29.68 -12.95 -5.55
N TYR A 386 29.19 -14.13 -5.19
CA TYR A 386 29.92 -15.04 -4.29
C TYR A 386 30.32 -16.36 -4.94
N PHE A 387 29.71 -16.74 -6.06
CA PHE A 387 29.92 -18.04 -6.70
C PHE A 387 30.44 -17.88 -8.14
N LYS A 388 30.90 -19.00 -8.73
CA LYS A 388 31.32 -19.08 -10.13
C LYS A 388 30.12 -19.36 -11.04
N GLY A 389 30.21 -19.00 -12.31
CA GLY A 389 29.13 -19.22 -13.27
C GLY A 389 28.83 -20.68 -13.60
N ASP A 390 29.78 -21.61 -13.40
CA ASP A 390 29.62 -23.01 -13.80
C ASP A 390 28.39 -23.70 -13.17
N GLY A 391 28.15 -23.46 -11.88
CA GLY A 391 27.01 -24.03 -11.15
C GLY A 391 25.67 -23.56 -11.69
N VAL A 392 25.53 -22.26 -11.95
CA VAL A 392 24.29 -21.70 -12.51
C VAL A 392 24.07 -22.11 -13.97
N VAL A 393 25.14 -22.21 -14.76
CA VAL A 393 25.09 -22.72 -16.14
C VAL A 393 24.60 -24.17 -16.15
N ALA A 394 25.15 -25.04 -15.29
CA ALA A 394 24.70 -26.42 -15.18
C ALA A 394 23.23 -26.52 -14.71
N ARG A 395 22.84 -25.70 -13.73
CA ARG A 395 21.46 -25.69 -13.22
C ARG A 395 20.45 -25.26 -14.27
N ILE A 396 20.70 -24.14 -14.97
CA ILE A 396 19.81 -23.66 -16.03
C ILE A 396 19.80 -24.65 -17.20
N GLY A 397 20.95 -25.17 -17.62
CA GLY A 397 21.04 -26.13 -18.71
C GLY A 397 20.31 -27.46 -18.46
N SER A 398 20.20 -27.89 -17.20
CA SER A 398 19.43 -29.09 -16.81
C SER A 398 17.94 -28.84 -16.56
N THR A 399 17.49 -27.58 -16.49
CA THR A 399 16.11 -27.23 -16.17
C THR A 399 15.26 -27.13 -17.44
N ASN A 400 14.10 -27.80 -17.44
CA ASN A 400 13.14 -27.70 -18.54
C ASN A 400 12.27 -26.43 -18.39
N LEU A 401 12.75 -25.31 -18.93
CA LEU A 401 12.06 -24.01 -18.89
C LEU A 401 10.79 -24.03 -19.76
N LYS A 402 9.62 -23.74 -19.18
CA LYS A 402 8.32 -23.82 -19.89
C LYS A 402 7.50 -22.54 -19.82
N THR A 403 7.67 -21.73 -18.78
CA THR A 403 6.84 -20.56 -18.50
C THR A 403 7.67 -19.28 -18.54
N PRO A 404 7.06 -18.09 -18.78
CA PRO A 404 7.78 -16.81 -18.74
C PRO A 404 8.58 -16.62 -17.45
N SER A 405 7.99 -16.97 -16.30
CA SER A 405 8.66 -16.96 -15.00
C SER A 405 9.97 -17.75 -14.99
N ASP A 406 10.03 -18.95 -15.59
CA ASP A 406 11.25 -19.77 -15.64
C ASP A 406 12.39 -19.05 -16.40
N PHE A 407 12.05 -18.37 -17.49
CA PHE A 407 12.99 -17.62 -18.31
C PHE A 407 13.46 -16.32 -17.63
N VAL A 408 12.61 -15.66 -16.84
CA VAL A 408 13.01 -14.47 -16.07
C VAL A 408 14.21 -14.76 -15.18
N SER A 409 14.28 -15.95 -14.60
CA SER A 409 15.40 -16.42 -13.77
C SER A 409 16.72 -16.43 -14.54
N MET A 410 16.66 -16.91 -15.79
CA MET A 410 17.79 -16.91 -16.71
C MET A 410 18.26 -15.48 -17.04
N PHE A 411 17.32 -14.57 -17.31
CA PHE A 411 17.66 -13.17 -17.61
C PHE A 411 18.30 -12.47 -16.42
N ILE A 412 17.75 -12.64 -15.21
CA ILE A 412 18.30 -12.06 -13.97
C ILE A 412 19.77 -12.47 -13.79
N VAL A 413 20.09 -13.76 -13.94
CA VAL A 413 21.47 -14.25 -13.80
C VAL A 413 22.38 -13.58 -14.82
N VAL A 414 22.00 -13.55 -16.09
CA VAL A 414 22.81 -12.91 -17.14
C VAL A 414 23.07 -11.44 -16.82
N GLN A 415 22.04 -10.69 -16.44
CA GLN A 415 22.19 -9.28 -16.08
C GLN A 415 23.15 -9.07 -14.92
N GLU A 416 23.02 -9.86 -13.85
CA GLU A 416 23.86 -9.72 -12.66
C GLU A 416 25.33 -10.03 -12.96
N PHE A 417 25.62 -11.08 -13.76
CA PHE A 417 26.99 -11.39 -14.19
C PHE A 417 27.55 -10.32 -15.14
N ILE A 418 26.75 -9.75 -16.03
CA ILE A 418 27.17 -8.62 -16.90
C ILE A 418 27.50 -7.39 -16.05
N ARG A 419 26.65 -7.02 -15.08
CA ARG A 419 26.88 -5.89 -14.15
C ARG A 419 28.19 -6.05 -13.36
N LYS A 420 28.67 -7.28 -13.18
CA LYS A 420 29.94 -7.60 -12.50
C LYS A 420 31.13 -7.76 -13.45
N ASN A 421 30.98 -7.50 -14.74
CA ASN A 421 31.99 -7.76 -15.77
C ASN A 421 32.44 -9.23 -15.85
N ARG A 422 31.57 -10.17 -15.47
CA ARG A 422 31.83 -11.63 -15.45
C ARG A 422 31.00 -12.38 -16.50
N ARG A 423 30.64 -11.72 -17.61
CA ARG A 423 29.83 -12.31 -18.70
C ARG A 423 30.37 -13.65 -19.21
N HIS A 424 31.69 -13.77 -19.34
CA HIS A 424 32.35 -14.96 -19.88
C HIS A 424 32.00 -16.25 -19.12
N GLU A 425 31.65 -16.16 -17.84
CA GLU A 425 31.26 -17.31 -17.02
C GLU A 425 29.85 -17.83 -17.32
N VAL A 426 29.00 -17.00 -17.94
CA VAL A 426 27.60 -17.34 -18.28
C VAL A 426 27.35 -17.31 -19.79
N GLU A 427 28.40 -17.39 -20.61
CA GLU A 427 28.30 -17.23 -22.07
C GLU A 427 27.35 -18.26 -22.70
N LYS A 428 27.34 -19.51 -22.20
CA LYS A 428 26.37 -20.54 -22.64
C LYS A 428 24.92 -20.12 -22.43
N ILE A 429 24.62 -19.45 -21.32
CA ILE A 429 23.28 -18.94 -21.04
C ILE A 429 22.97 -17.74 -21.94
N VAL A 430 23.95 -16.86 -22.16
CA VAL A 430 23.81 -15.73 -23.11
C VAL A 430 23.48 -16.24 -24.51
N GLU A 431 24.17 -17.29 -24.98
CA GLU A 431 23.85 -17.95 -26.25
C GLU A 431 22.43 -18.51 -26.29
N MET A 432 21.98 -19.15 -25.21
CA MET A 432 20.60 -19.63 -25.09
C MET A 432 19.60 -18.48 -25.21
N VAL A 433 19.83 -17.35 -24.54
CA VAL A 433 18.96 -16.16 -24.61
C VAL A 433 18.89 -15.60 -26.02
N VAL A 434 20.04 -15.46 -26.70
CA VAL A 434 20.13 -14.89 -28.05
C VAL A 434 19.46 -15.79 -29.09
N LYS A 435 19.61 -17.11 -28.96
CA LYS A 435 19.03 -18.11 -29.89
C LYS A 435 17.57 -18.46 -29.56
N MET A 436 17.04 -18.01 -28.42
CA MET A 436 15.69 -18.32 -27.96
C MET A 436 14.63 -17.71 -28.89
N LYS A 437 13.69 -18.53 -29.37
CA LYS A 437 12.45 -18.06 -30.01
C LYS A 437 11.31 -18.08 -29.01
N VAL A 438 10.77 -16.90 -28.67
CA VAL A 438 9.71 -16.78 -27.67
C VAL A 438 8.39 -17.29 -28.23
N ASN A 439 7.76 -18.20 -27.49
CA ASN A 439 6.45 -18.72 -27.86
C ASN A 439 5.38 -17.63 -27.70
N SER A 440 4.66 -17.32 -28.79
CA SER A 440 3.57 -16.33 -28.78
C SER A 440 2.48 -16.60 -27.74
N PHE A 441 2.29 -17.84 -27.29
CA PHE A 441 1.36 -18.20 -26.20
C PHE A 441 1.73 -17.56 -24.85
N PHE A 442 2.99 -17.18 -24.65
CA PHE A 442 3.45 -16.51 -23.43
C PHE A 442 2.69 -15.20 -23.17
N CYS A 443 2.14 -14.54 -24.19
CA CYS A 443 1.36 -13.32 -24.02
C CYS A 443 0.05 -13.49 -23.22
N ARG A 444 -0.35 -14.74 -22.91
CA ARG A 444 -1.52 -15.05 -22.07
C ARG A 444 -1.20 -15.07 -20.58
N TYR A 445 0.08 -15.10 -20.22
CA TYR A 445 0.50 -15.13 -18.82
C TYR A 445 0.52 -13.72 -18.23
N LYS A 446 0.21 -13.62 -16.93
CA LYS A 446 0.12 -12.35 -16.21
C LYS A 446 1.47 -11.63 -16.09
N ASP A 447 2.57 -12.38 -16.09
CA ASP A 447 3.95 -11.91 -15.93
C ASP A 447 4.69 -11.70 -17.27
N PHE A 448 3.96 -11.65 -18.39
CA PHE A 448 4.57 -11.50 -19.71
C PHE A 448 5.30 -10.16 -19.91
N ASP A 449 4.76 -9.08 -19.36
CA ASP A 449 5.40 -7.76 -19.37
C ASP A 449 6.75 -7.78 -18.61
N VAL A 450 6.77 -8.39 -17.43
CA VAL A 450 8.00 -8.61 -16.63
C VAL A 450 9.01 -9.43 -17.42
N PHE A 451 8.56 -10.49 -18.10
CA PHE A 451 9.42 -11.29 -18.98
C PHE A 451 10.03 -10.43 -20.10
N VAL A 452 9.23 -9.62 -20.79
CA VAL A 452 9.71 -8.76 -21.88
C VAL A 452 10.70 -7.73 -21.34
N GLU A 453 10.40 -7.06 -20.24
CA GLU A 453 11.29 -6.08 -19.60
C GLU A 453 12.68 -6.68 -19.31
N ASN A 454 12.72 -7.82 -18.62
CA ASN A 454 14.00 -8.46 -18.26
C ASN A 454 14.76 -8.99 -19.50
N TYR A 455 14.04 -9.48 -20.52
CA TYR A 455 14.64 -9.89 -21.79
C TYR A 455 15.28 -8.69 -22.51
N LEU A 456 14.56 -7.58 -22.63
CA LEU A 456 15.05 -6.36 -23.28
C LEU A 456 16.30 -5.81 -22.60
N GLU A 457 16.31 -5.76 -21.27
CA GLU A 457 17.47 -5.33 -20.49
C GLU A 457 18.72 -6.20 -20.75
N VAL A 458 18.56 -7.52 -20.87
CA VAL A 458 19.67 -8.42 -21.26
C VAL A 458 20.16 -8.07 -22.65
N ILE A 459 19.25 -8.03 -23.63
CA ILE A 459 19.61 -7.78 -25.03
C ILE A 459 20.29 -6.42 -25.20
N GLU A 460 19.82 -5.38 -24.53
CA GLU A 460 20.41 -4.04 -24.56
C GLU A 460 21.83 -4.02 -23.96
N SER A 461 22.06 -4.81 -22.90
CA SER A 461 23.37 -4.96 -22.25
C SER A 461 24.40 -5.73 -23.09
N LEU A 462 23.95 -6.49 -24.10
CA LEU A 462 24.83 -7.20 -25.04
C LEU A 462 25.25 -6.24 -26.16
N GLY A 463 26.54 -5.89 -26.23
CA GLY A 463 27.08 -4.93 -27.22
C GLY A 463 26.91 -5.36 -28.67
N SER A 464 27.54 -6.48 -29.08
CA SER A 464 27.39 -7.09 -30.40
C SER A 464 26.72 -8.47 -30.28
N ILE A 465 25.85 -8.77 -31.25
CA ILE A 465 25.16 -10.07 -31.39
C ILE A 465 25.34 -10.49 -32.85
N GLU A 466 26.04 -11.58 -33.09
CA GLU A 466 26.35 -12.08 -34.44
C GLU A 466 25.11 -12.67 -35.13
N ASP A 467 24.45 -13.65 -34.51
CA ASP A 467 23.16 -14.18 -34.97
C ASP A 467 22.00 -13.49 -34.25
N ARG A 468 21.38 -12.55 -34.94
CA ARG A 468 20.27 -11.73 -34.43
C ARG A 468 18.89 -12.17 -34.88
N ASN A 469 18.78 -13.26 -35.65
CA ASN A 469 17.51 -13.65 -36.29
C ASN A 469 16.41 -13.89 -35.25
N ALA A 470 16.68 -14.69 -34.22
CA ALA A 470 15.72 -14.97 -33.15
C ALA A 470 15.37 -13.71 -32.35
N VAL A 471 16.35 -12.84 -32.07
CA VAL A 471 16.12 -11.57 -31.38
C VAL A 471 15.19 -10.65 -32.18
N CYS A 472 15.45 -10.50 -33.48
CA CYS A 472 14.59 -9.73 -34.38
C CYS A 472 13.17 -10.33 -34.50
N GLU A 473 13.03 -11.65 -34.55
CA GLU A 473 11.73 -12.33 -34.51
C GLU A 473 10.96 -12.03 -33.22
N ASN A 474 11.64 -12.11 -32.06
CA ASN A 474 11.06 -11.81 -30.76
C ASN A 474 10.62 -10.34 -30.66
N LEU A 475 11.49 -9.40 -31.03
CA LEU A 475 11.17 -7.97 -31.05
C LEU A 475 9.97 -7.68 -31.96
N TYR A 476 9.92 -8.27 -33.17
CA TYR A 476 8.77 -8.14 -34.06
C TYR A 476 7.47 -8.65 -33.43
N MET A 477 7.56 -9.78 -32.70
CA MET A 477 6.42 -10.36 -32.00
C MET A 477 5.94 -9.44 -30.85
N PHE A 478 6.87 -8.89 -30.07
CA PHE A 478 6.54 -7.92 -29.00
C PHE A 478 5.89 -6.65 -29.56
N LEU A 479 6.42 -6.10 -30.66
CA LEU A 479 5.80 -4.99 -31.38
C LEU A 479 4.40 -5.34 -31.88
N THR A 480 4.20 -6.55 -32.39
CA THR A 480 2.89 -7.04 -32.84
C THR A 480 1.89 -7.17 -31.68
N LYS A 481 2.36 -7.57 -30.49
CA LYS A 481 1.55 -7.64 -29.27
C LYS A 481 1.39 -6.30 -28.56
N ASN A 482 2.09 -5.25 -29.00
CA ASN A 482 2.10 -3.92 -28.42
C ASN A 482 2.39 -3.91 -26.90
N VAL A 483 3.25 -4.83 -26.44
CA VAL A 483 3.72 -4.89 -25.04
C VAL A 483 4.90 -3.94 -24.87
N LEU A 484 4.91 -3.13 -23.80
CA LEU A 484 5.98 -2.16 -23.49
C LEU A 484 6.46 -1.39 -24.75
N PRO A 485 5.54 -0.66 -25.43
CA PRO A 485 5.78 -0.19 -26.79
C PRO A 485 6.99 0.73 -26.93
N LEU A 486 7.30 1.54 -25.91
CA LEU A 486 8.46 2.43 -25.94
C LEU A 486 9.78 1.67 -25.73
N GLU A 487 9.83 0.79 -24.74
CA GLU A 487 11.00 -0.01 -24.37
C GLU A 487 11.39 -0.98 -25.50
N VAL A 488 10.40 -1.69 -26.05
CA VAL A 488 10.62 -2.58 -27.21
C VAL A 488 11.10 -1.79 -28.42
N SER A 489 10.53 -0.60 -28.66
CA SER A 489 10.96 0.27 -29.77
C SER A 489 12.40 0.73 -29.61
N ARG A 490 12.80 1.14 -28.39
CA ARG A 490 14.17 1.59 -28.10
C ARG A 490 15.20 0.51 -28.44
N VAL A 491 14.97 -0.71 -27.99
CA VAL A 491 15.85 -1.85 -28.31
C VAL A 491 15.80 -2.17 -29.80
N SER A 492 14.61 -2.09 -30.43
CA SER A 492 14.43 -2.35 -31.86
C SER A 492 15.23 -1.39 -32.75
N TRP A 493 15.42 -0.12 -32.37
CA TRP A 493 16.21 0.84 -33.15
C TRP A 493 17.63 0.37 -33.43
N ARG A 494 18.27 -0.30 -32.46
CA ARG A 494 19.60 -0.90 -32.63
C ARG A 494 19.59 -1.96 -33.73
N PHE A 495 18.57 -2.81 -33.78
CA PHE A 495 18.50 -3.88 -34.75
C PHE A 495 18.02 -3.40 -36.13
N ILE A 496 17.21 -2.34 -36.19
CA ILE A 496 16.80 -1.71 -37.44
C ILE A 496 18.00 -1.12 -38.19
N SER A 497 18.94 -0.49 -37.48
CA SER A 497 20.14 0.04 -38.14
C SER A 497 21.05 -1.09 -38.65
N GLN A 498 21.08 -2.22 -37.94
CA GLN A 498 21.99 -3.32 -38.23
C GLN A 498 21.43 -4.37 -39.22
N ASP A 499 20.11 -4.60 -39.27
CA ASP A 499 19.46 -5.66 -40.05
C ASP A 499 18.41 -5.12 -41.05
N GLU A 500 18.68 -5.28 -42.35
CA GLU A 500 17.80 -4.76 -43.41
C GLU A 500 16.46 -5.49 -43.49
N GLY A 501 16.46 -6.82 -43.29
CA GLY A 501 15.25 -7.63 -43.36
C GLY A 501 14.27 -7.24 -42.26
N PHE A 502 14.78 -7.08 -41.03
CA PHE A 502 14.01 -6.58 -39.90
C PHE A 502 13.52 -5.13 -40.12
N ALA A 503 14.40 -4.23 -40.57
CA ALA A 503 14.03 -2.84 -40.86
C ALA A 503 12.88 -2.72 -41.87
N ASN A 504 12.94 -3.49 -42.97
CA ASN A 504 11.89 -3.53 -43.99
C ASN A 504 10.59 -4.13 -43.44
N LYS A 505 10.68 -5.18 -42.63
CA LYS A 505 9.52 -5.83 -42.00
C LYS A 505 8.80 -4.89 -41.04
N VAL A 506 9.54 -4.15 -40.21
CA VAL A 506 9.00 -3.14 -39.30
C VAL A 506 8.40 -1.96 -40.07
N ALA A 507 9.08 -1.46 -41.12
CA ALA A 507 8.57 -0.37 -41.97
C ALA A 507 7.27 -0.74 -42.68
N LYS A 508 7.15 -1.96 -43.20
CA LYS A 508 5.89 -2.45 -43.82
C LYS A 508 4.73 -2.56 -42.83
N SER A 509 5.03 -2.73 -41.55
CA SER A 509 4.03 -2.99 -40.50
C SER A 509 3.45 -1.72 -39.87
N ILE A 510 3.95 -0.52 -40.22
CA ILE A 510 3.44 0.76 -39.69
C ILE A 510 1.93 0.93 -39.91
N ARG A 511 1.39 0.38 -41.02
CA ARG A 511 -0.03 0.43 -41.38
C ARG A 511 -0.96 -0.27 -40.38
N ARG A 512 -0.41 -1.09 -39.47
CA ARG A 512 -1.18 -1.72 -38.39
C ARG A 512 -1.61 -0.71 -37.31
N GLY A 513 -1.03 0.49 -37.28
CA GLY A 513 -1.47 1.57 -36.40
C GLY A 513 -1.16 1.42 -34.91
N SER A 514 -0.55 0.31 -34.48
CA SER A 514 -0.15 0.09 -33.08
C SER A 514 1.00 1.01 -32.67
N GLU A 515 0.99 1.52 -31.43
CA GLU A 515 2.04 2.39 -30.87
C GLU A 515 3.45 1.81 -31.10
N GLY A 516 3.68 0.54 -30.78
CA GLY A 516 4.98 -0.10 -30.94
C GLY A 516 5.54 0.00 -32.35
N PHE A 517 4.78 -0.36 -33.39
CA PHE A 517 5.26 -0.24 -34.78
C PHE A 517 5.49 1.20 -35.22
N ILE A 518 4.69 2.15 -34.74
CA ILE A 518 4.85 3.57 -35.05
C ILE A 518 6.15 4.10 -34.43
N LEU A 519 6.39 3.81 -33.15
CA LEU A 519 7.58 4.25 -32.40
C LEU A 519 8.86 3.54 -32.87
N ALA A 520 8.81 2.24 -33.16
CA ALA A 520 9.98 1.50 -33.64
C ALA A 520 10.52 2.05 -34.97
N ASN A 521 9.66 2.64 -35.80
CA ASN A 521 10.06 3.26 -37.06
C ASN A 521 10.66 4.66 -36.92
N ALA A 522 10.63 5.29 -35.74
CA ALA A 522 11.07 6.68 -35.54
C ALA A 522 12.57 6.90 -35.85
N LYS A 523 13.39 5.85 -35.78
CA LYS A 523 14.83 5.85 -36.11
C LYS A 523 15.18 4.96 -37.30
N ASN A 524 14.21 4.63 -38.14
CA ASN A 524 14.41 3.76 -39.30
C ASN A 524 14.83 4.57 -40.54
N GLU A 525 16.10 5.02 -40.53
CA GLU A 525 16.66 5.86 -41.60
C GLU A 525 16.63 5.20 -42.99
N ARG A 526 16.71 3.86 -43.06
CA ARG A 526 16.68 3.09 -44.32
C ARG A 526 15.39 3.29 -45.12
N HIS A 527 14.29 3.61 -44.45
CA HIS A 527 12.97 3.81 -45.07
C HIS A 527 12.38 5.19 -44.77
N LYS A 528 13.22 6.17 -44.45
CA LYS A 528 12.83 7.51 -43.99
C LYS A 528 11.74 8.16 -44.83
N GLU A 529 11.93 8.33 -46.14
CA GLU A 529 10.96 9.00 -47.03
C GLU A 529 9.58 8.31 -47.05
N ARG A 530 9.56 6.98 -46.95
CA ARG A 530 8.30 6.22 -46.90
C ARG A 530 7.61 6.42 -45.57
N LEU A 531 8.37 6.38 -44.47
CA LEU A 531 7.85 6.51 -43.12
C LEU A 531 7.36 7.93 -42.83
N GLU A 532 8.06 8.95 -43.33
CA GLU A 532 7.64 10.34 -43.28
C GLU A 532 6.25 10.52 -43.91
N ARG A 533 6.02 9.95 -45.11
CA ARG A 533 4.69 9.97 -45.76
C ARG A 533 3.61 9.26 -44.96
N GLU A 534 3.93 8.12 -44.35
CA GLU A 534 2.96 7.38 -43.54
C GLU A 534 2.68 8.13 -42.22
N TYR A 535 3.67 8.78 -41.59
CA TYR A 535 3.45 9.64 -40.42
C TYR A 535 2.58 10.84 -40.73
N LEU A 536 2.82 11.55 -41.84
CA LEU A 536 1.95 12.65 -42.29
C LEU A 536 0.52 12.15 -42.51
N LYS A 537 0.36 11.02 -43.20
CA LYS A 537 -0.95 10.42 -43.43
C LYS A 537 -1.67 10.08 -42.12
N LEU A 538 -0.96 9.57 -41.10
CA LEU A 538 -1.52 9.30 -39.78
C LEU A 538 -1.92 10.59 -39.05
N LEU A 539 -1.09 11.64 -39.12
CA LEU A 539 -1.39 12.94 -38.51
C LEU A 539 -2.60 13.64 -39.15
N GLU A 540 -2.76 13.51 -40.47
CA GLU A 540 -3.90 14.04 -41.23
C GLU A 540 -5.17 13.23 -40.99
N ASN A 541 -5.12 11.92 -41.25
CA ASN A 541 -6.30 11.06 -41.44
C ASN A 541 -6.48 9.99 -40.37
N GLY A 542 -5.54 9.81 -39.45
CA GLY A 542 -5.61 8.82 -38.37
C GLY A 542 -6.63 9.18 -37.29
N ASP A 543 -7.01 8.20 -36.47
CA ASP A 543 -7.72 8.46 -35.23
C ASP A 543 -6.82 9.19 -34.21
N ILE A 544 -7.41 9.68 -33.11
CA ILE A 544 -6.70 10.49 -32.12
C ILE A 544 -5.51 9.76 -31.48
N ASP A 545 -5.64 8.46 -31.20
CA ASP A 545 -4.54 7.67 -30.62
C ASP A 545 -3.41 7.48 -31.65
N ALA A 546 -3.74 7.18 -32.91
CA ALA A 546 -2.76 7.07 -34.00
C ALA A 546 -2.03 8.39 -34.25
N LYS A 547 -2.74 9.53 -34.19
CA LYS A 547 -2.12 10.87 -34.25
C LYS A 547 -1.16 11.09 -33.08
N ALA A 548 -1.55 10.72 -31.86
CA ALA A 548 -0.69 10.84 -30.68
C ALA A 548 0.57 9.96 -30.80
N HIS A 549 0.43 8.71 -31.22
CA HIS A 549 1.56 7.81 -31.45
C HIS A 549 2.50 8.35 -32.54
N ALA A 550 1.95 8.88 -33.64
CA ALA A 550 2.73 9.47 -34.72
C ALA A 550 3.48 10.73 -34.24
N MET A 551 2.83 11.60 -33.46
CA MET A 551 3.47 12.77 -32.87
C MET A 551 4.63 12.39 -31.94
N LYS A 552 4.44 11.35 -31.12
CA LYS A 552 5.52 10.79 -30.27
C LYS A 552 6.66 10.21 -31.10
N ALA A 553 6.39 9.54 -32.21
CA ALA A 553 7.43 9.07 -33.12
C ALA A 553 8.18 10.23 -33.78
N VAL A 554 7.49 11.29 -34.21
CA VAL A 554 8.09 12.51 -34.75
C VAL A 554 9.02 13.16 -33.73
N GLN A 555 8.58 13.28 -32.46
CA GLN A 555 9.41 13.76 -31.35
C GLN A 555 10.70 12.93 -31.22
N LEU A 556 10.60 11.61 -31.25
CA LEU A 556 11.75 10.73 -31.13
C LEU A 556 12.67 10.79 -32.36
N SER A 557 12.14 11.03 -33.55
CA SER A 557 12.92 11.15 -34.79
C SER A 557 13.85 12.39 -34.76
N GLY A 558 13.35 13.52 -34.26
CA GLY A 558 14.05 14.80 -34.19
C GLY A 558 13.80 15.76 -35.37
N ASP A 559 13.14 15.33 -36.45
CA ASP A 559 12.87 16.18 -37.63
C ASP A 559 11.57 16.98 -37.47
N ILE A 560 11.52 17.86 -36.48
CA ILE A 560 10.28 18.53 -36.05
C ILE A 560 9.82 19.65 -37.02
N LYS A 561 10.76 20.32 -37.70
CA LYS A 561 10.46 21.54 -38.50
C LYS A 561 9.37 21.30 -39.56
N LYS A 562 9.38 20.13 -40.19
CA LYS A 562 8.41 19.74 -41.24
C LYS A 562 7.00 19.47 -40.72
N TYR A 563 6.84 19.27 -39.41
CA TYR A 563 5.57 18.93 -38.77
C TYR A 563 4.96 20.10 -38.00
N LYS A 564 5.46 21.33 -38.17
CA LYS A 564 5.02 22.53 -37.43
C LYS A 564 3.50 22.68 -37.38
N ASP A 565 2.82 22.60 -38.53
CA ASP A 565 1.37 22.78 -38.60
C ASP A 565 0.61 21.64 -37.90
N HIS A 566 1.14 20.42 -37.93
CA HIS A 566 0.56 19.28 -37.21
C HIS A 566 0.81 19.36 -35.70
N VAL A 567 1.95 19.90 -35.26
CA VAL A 567 2.23 20.18 -33.84
C VAL A 567 1.19 21.18 -33.33
N ILE A 568 1.04 22.32 -34.01
CA ILE A 568 0.04 23.35 -33.65
C ILE A 568 -1.38 22.79 -33.70
N GLY A 569 -1.73 22.06 -34.76
CA GLY A 569 -3.05 21.42 -34.87
C GLY A 569 -3.33 20.40 -33.76
N GLY A 570 -2.29 19.69 -33.30
CA GLY A 570 -2.39 18.80 -32.15
C GLY A 570 -2.53 19.54 -30.82
N LEU A 571 -1.85 20.67 -30.65
CA LEU A 571 -1.98 21.55 -29.47
C LEU A 571 -3.39 22.16 -29.35
N GLU A 572 -4.04 22.44 -30.48
CA GLU A 572 -5.41 22.94 -30.52
C GLU A 572 -6.48 21.84 -30.52
N ASN A 573 -6.09 20.56 -30.46
CA ASN A 573 -7.05 19.45 -30.50
C ASN A 573 -7.65 19.19 -29.11
N TYR A 574 -8.89 19.63 -28.92
CA TYR A 574 -9.67 19.45 -27.70
C TYR A 574 -10.84 18.48 -27.88
N TYR A 575 -10.75 17.58 -28.86
CA TYR A 575 -11.79 16.59 -29.13
C TYR A 575 -12.08 15.75 -27.87
N ALA A 576 -13.37 15.59 -27.59
CA ALA A 576 -13.90 14.81 -26.48
C ALA A 576 -15.00 13.88 -27.00
N ASP A 577 -15.09 12.69 -26.41
CA ASP A 577 -16.16 11.73 -26.68
C ASP A 577 -16.90 11.37 -25.38
N SER A 578 -17.75 10.34 -25.41
CA SER A 578 -18.51 9.88 -24.22
C SER A 578 -17.64 9.41 -23.05
N ARG A 579 -16.35 9.16 -23.28
CA ARG A 579 -15.35 8.79 -22.26
C ARG A 579 -14.63 10.03 -21.70
N GLY A 580 -14.93 11.21 -22.22
CA GLY A 580 -14.33 12.47 -21.83
C GLY A 580 -13.26 12.95 -22.82
N ASP A 581 -12.23 13.59 -22.30
CA ASP A 581 -11.14 14.17 -23.08
C ASP A 581 -10.22 13.07 -23.62
N VAL A 582 -10.43 12.66 -24.87
CA VAL A 582 -9.61 11.62 -25.54
C VAL A 582 -8.39 12.19 -26.27
N SER A 583 -8.36 13.50 -26.49
CA SER A 583 -7.29 14.21 -27.20
C SER A 583 -6.11 14.63 -26.32
N PHE A 584 -6.21 14.48 -25.00
CA PHE A 584 -5.14 14.89 -24.07
C PHE A 584 -3.78 14.27 -24.39
N LYS A 585 -3.73 13.01 -24.88
CA LYS A 585 -2.47 12.37 -25.28
C LYS A 585 -1.84 13.08 -26.47
N LEU A 586 -2.63 13.40 -27.49
CA LEU A 586 -2.14 14.14 -28.65
C LEU A 586 -1.60 15.51 -28.23
N ARG A 587 -2.34 16.25 -27.39
CA ARG A 587 -1.87 17.53 -26.83
C ARG A 587 -0.58 17.38 -26.03
N ARG A 588 -0.47 16.33 -25.21
CA ARG A 588 0.75 16.01 -24.45
C ARG A 588 1.94 15.82 -25.38
N GLU A 589 1.83 14.94 -26.37
CA GLU A 589 2.95 14.67 -27.29
C GLU A 589 3.27 15.88 -28.17
N SER A 590 2.26 16.66 -28.59
CA SER A 590 2.47 17.92 -29.32
C SER A 590 3.14 18.99 -28.46
N LEU A 591 2.85 19.05 -27.16
CA LEU A 591 3.57 19.94 -26.23
C LEU A 591 5.04 19.53 -26.14
N MET A 592 5.32 18.24 -25.98
CA MET A 592 6.72 17.78 -25.94
C MET A 592 7.44 18.06 -27.27
N ALA A 593 6.73 17.92 -28.40
CA ALA A 593 7.26 18.24 -29.72
C ALA A 593 7.53 19.74 -29.89
N SER A 594 6.69 20.62 -29.35
CA SER A 594 6.89 22.07 -29.47
C SER A 594 8.17 22.55 -28.77
N PHE A 595 8.57 21.92 -27.66
CA PHE A 595 9.85 22.22 -26.99
C PHE A 595 11.09 21.85 -27.84
N LEU A 596 10.95 20.98 -28.84
CA LEU A 596 12.00 20.66 -29.80
C LEU A 596 12.05 21.63 -30.99
N MET A 597 11.07 22.51 -31.14
CA MET A 597 11.07 23.54 -32.17
C MET A 597 12.05 24.67 -31.82
N GLU A 598 12.61 25.34 -32.83
CA GLU A 598 13.44 26.54 -32.62
C GLU A 598 12.61 27.71 -32.06
N ASP A 599 11.35 27.81 -32.48
CA ASP A 599 10.42 28.85 -32.09
C ASP A 599 9.91 28.65 -30.65
N GLN A 600 10.55 29.33 -29.70
CA GLN A 600 10.24 29.23 -28.28
C GLN A 600 8.86 29.79 -27.92
N SER A 601 8.30 30.68 -28.75
CA SER A 601 7.02 31.34 -28.50
C SER A 601 5.86 30.34 -28.47
N ILE A 602 5.90 29.32 -29.34
CA ILE A 602 4.88 28.28 -29.39
C ILE A 602 4.93 27.44 -28.10
N SER A 603 6.11 26.96 -27.71
CA SER A 603 6.23 26.14 -26.50
C SER A 603 5.80 26.87 -25.24
N SER A 604 6.22 28.13 -25.04
CA SER A 604 5.88 28.91 -23.85
C SER A 604 4.38 29.21 -23.77
N LYS A 605 3.78 29.59 -24.90
CA LYS A 605 2.35 29.88 -25.05
C LYS A 605 1.47 28.71 -24.58
N TYR A 606 1.67 27.54 -25.17
CA TYR A 606 0.87 26.36 -24.86
C TYR A 606 1.22 25.74 -23.51
N PHE A 607 2.48 25.89 -23.05
CA PHE A 607 2.86 25.49 -21.70
C PHE A 607 2.02 26.24 -20.64
N ILE A 608 1.89 27.56 -20.77
CA ILE A 608 1.09 28.38 -19.85
C ILE A 608 -0.37 27.96 -19.87
N ARG A 609 -0.95 27.75 -21.05
CA ARG A 609 -2.31 27.23 -21.21
C ARG A 609 -2.48 25.89 -20.48
N TYR A 610 -1.54 24.97 -20.66
CA TYR A 610 -1.63 23.60 -20.14
C TYR A 610 -1.32 23.46 -18.65
N LEU A 611 -0.58 24.41 -18.07
CA LEU A 611 -0.35 24.46 -16.63
C LEU A 611 -1.67 24.59 -15.85
N VAL A 612 -2.69 25.21 -16.44
CA VAL A 612 -4.02 25.41 -15.86
C VAL A 612 -5.14 24.74 -16.68
N ASP A 613 -4.80 23.73 -17.50
CA ASP A 613 -5.76 23.00 -18.35
C ASP A 613 -6.63 22.04 -17.54
N LYS A 614 -7.81 21.70 -18.08
CA LYS A 614 -8.76 20.78 -17.46
C LYS A 614 -8.15 19.42 -17.14
N SER A 615 -7.24 18.93 -17.98
CA SER A 615 -6.58 17.65 -17.79
C SER A 615 -5.53 17.74 -16.69
N LYS A 616 -5.80 17.14 -15.53
CA LYS A 616 -4.82 17.01 -14.46
C LYS A 616 -3.52 16.36 -14.94
N ILE A 617 -3.61 15.40 -15.87
CA ILE A 617 -2.44 14.73 -16.43
C ILE A 617 -1.54 15.75 -17.15
N LEU A 618 -2.11 16.68 -17.92
CA LEU A 618 -1.32 17.73 -18.59
C LEU A 618 -0.70 18.71 -17.60
N ARG A 619 -1.46 19.14 -16.57
CA ARG A 619 -0.94 20.01 -15.51
C ARG A 619 0.25 19.36 -14.79
N ASP A 620 0.09 18.10 -14.38
CA ASP A 620 1.14 17.32 -13.70
C ASP A 620 2.38 17.20 -14.60
N GLU A 621 2.22 17.00 -15.91
CA GLU A 621 3.34 16.95 -16.86
C GLU A 621 4.07 18.29 -17.00
N CYS A 622 3.35 19.43 -17.00
CA CYS A 622 3.98 20.75 -16.97
C CYS A 622 4.83 20.95 -15.70
N ILE A 623 4.34 20.52 -14.54
CA ILE A 623 5.10 20.57 -13.29
C ILE A 623 6.33 19.65 -13.35
N ILE A 624 6.18 18.43 -13.86
CA ILE A 624 7.29 17.48 -14.02
C ILE A 624 8.35 18.05 -14.96
N LEU A 625 7.96 18.68 -16.07
CA LEU A 625 8.88 19.35 -16.99
C LEU A 625 9.72 20.40 -16.28
N CYS A 626 9.10 21.31 -15.52
CA CYS A 626 9.83 22.34 -14.76
C CYS A 626 10.76 21.73 -13.72
N ARG A 627 10.31 20.69 -12.99
CA ARG A 627 11.14 20.00 -11.98
C ARG A 627 12.36 19.32 -12.61
N ASN A 628 12.16 18.57 -13.68
CA ASN A 628 13.23 17.82 -14.33
C ASN A 628 14.18 18.69 -15.16
N SER A 629 13.74 19.90 -15.52
CA SER A 629 14.57 20.91 -16.21
C SER A 629 15.27 21.85 -15.21
N GLY A 630 15.17 21.58 -13.89
CA GLY A 630 15.85 22.38 -12.87
C GLY A 630 15.25 23.76 -12.61
N ILE A 631 14.05 24.06 -13.12
CA ILE A 631 13.35 25.32 -12.86
C ILE A 631 12.79 25.33 -11.42
N PHE A 632 12.27 24.20 -10.96
CA PHE A 632 11.78 24.06 -9.58
C PHE A 632 12.78 23.27 -8.73
N PRO A 633 13.37 23.88 -7.68
CA PRO A 633 14.41 23.24 -6.87
C PRO A 633 13.90 22.09 -5.95
N GLY A 634 12.59 21.96 -5.76
CA GLY A 634 11.98 20.89 -4.94
C GLY A 634 10.46 21.03 -4.77
N GLY A 635 9.81 20.12 -4.06
CA GLY A 635 8.35 20.06 -3.93
C GLY A 635 7.68 19.14 -4.96
N PHE A 636 6.35 19.05 -4.91
CA PHE A 636 5.51 18.25 -5.81
C PHE A 636 5.76 16.73 -5.74
N GLU A 637 6.19 16.22 -4.58
CA GLU A 637 6.51 14.81 -4.36
C GLU A 637 5.29 13.89 -4.51
N TYR A 638 4.09 14.45 -4.43
CA TYR A 638 2.84 13.73 -4.70
C TYR A 638 2.72 13.25 -6.17
N ILE A 639 3.52 13.82 -7.09
CA ILE A 639 3.57 13.40 -8.50
C ILE A 639 4.66 12.31 -8.68
N TYR A 640 4.27 11.06 -8.46
CA TYR A 640 5.12 9.87 -8.58
C TYR A 640 5.35 9.41 -10.03
N LYS A 641 5.85 10.31 -10.89
CA LYS A 641 6.22 9.99 -12.28
C LYS A 641 7.60 10.52 -12.64
N LYS A 642 8.37 9.70 -13.37
CA LYS A 642 9.48 10.18 -14.20
C LYS A 642 8.89 10.79 -15.46
N GLY A 643 9.40 11.94 -15.90
CA GLY A 643 8.93 12.60 -17.11
C GLY A 643 10.10 13.17 -17.91
N TYR A 644 9.76 14.00 -18.89
CA TYR A 644 10.74 14.62 -19.77
C TYR A 644 11.52 15.73 -19.05
N SER A 645 12.70 16.04 -19.58
CA SER A 645 13.48 17.24 -19.27
C SER A 645 13.70 17.96 -20.60
N VAL A 646 13.65 19.29 -20.58
CA VAL A 646 13.88 20.14 -21.75
C VAL A 646 14.89 21.21 -21.40
N ASP A 647 15.45 21.85 -22.42
CA ASP A 647 16.37 22.96 -22.23
C ASP A 647 15.69 24.08 -21.42
N PRO A 648 16.24 24.49 -20.25
CA PRO A 648 15.68 25.56 -19.43
C PRO A 648 15.50 26.88 -20.18
N GLU A 649 16.30 27.14 -21.22
CA GLU A 649 16.19 28.34 -22.04
C GLU A 649 14.84 28.44 -22.75
N LYS A 650 14.15 27.32 -22.99
CA LYS A 650 12.80 27.31 -23.57
C LYS A 650 11.75 27.97 -22.68
N PHE A 651 12.03 28.13 -21.39
CA PHE A 651 11.15 28.80 -20.44
C PHE A 651 11.46 30.28 -20.26
N LEU A 652 12.50 30.83 -20.91
CA LEU A 652 12.86 32.26 -20.78
C LEU A 652 11.69 33.22 -20.98
N PRO A 653 10.77 33.01 -21.95
CA PRO A 653 9.62 33.91 -22.13
C PRO A 653 8.69 33.99 -20.92
N VAL A 654 8.69 32.97 -20.05
CA VAL A 654 7.77 32.81 -18.92
C VAL A 654 8.47 32.62 -17.59
N ILE A 655 9.78 32.85 -17.52
CA ILE A 655 10.58 32.52 -16.32
C ILE A 655 10.13 33.34 -15.09
N GLY A 656 9.83 34.63 -15.26
CA GLY A 656 9.35 35.48 -14.17
C GLY A 656 7.99 35.02 -13.62
N PHE A 657 7.14 34.43 -14.48
CA PHE A 657 5.91 33.77 -14.04
C PHE A 657 6.22 32.50 -13.25
N LEU A 658 7.15 31.65 -13.71
CA LEU A 658 7.51 30.41 -13.04
C LEU A 658 8.14 30.64 -11.66
N ASP A 659 9.00 31.65 -11.53
CA ASP A 659 9.61 32.03 -10.25
C ASP A 659 8.55 32.49 -9.25
N THR A 660 7.64 33.35 -9.69
CA THR A 660 6.54 33.86 -8.85
C THR A 660 5.55 32.75 -8.49
N PHE A 661 5.21 31.89 -9.46
CA PHE A 661 4.37 30.72 -9.26
C PHE A 661 4.97 29.80 -8.20
N TYR A 662 6.26 29.49 -8.31
CA TYR A 662 6.94 28.59 -7.39
C TYR A 662 6.99 29.17 -5.97
N ALA A 663 7.36 30.44 -5.83
CA ALA A 663 7.40 31.12 -4.54
C ALA A 663 6.01 31.10 -3.86
N GLU A 664 4.95 31.43 -4.61
CA GLU A 664 3.59 31.46 -4.09
C GLU A 664 3.06 30.06 -3.77
N PHE A 665 3.35 29.07 -4.61
CA PHE A 665 3.00 27.66 -4.35
C PHE A 665 3.61 27.18 -3.03
N ARG A 666 4.91 27.43 -2.80
CA ARG A 666 5.60 27.02 -1.57
C ARG A 666 5.09 27.76 -0.33
N ARG A 667 4.66 29.01 -0.48
CA ARG A 667 4.02 29.77 0.60
C ARG A 667 2.68 29.13 0.96
N LEU A 668 1.80 28.92 -0.03
CA LEU A 668 0.47 28.34 0.16
C LEU A 668 0.51 26.89 0.66
N GLU A 669 1.48 26.09 0.23
CA GLU A 669 1.66 24.71 0.73
C GLU A 669 1.98 24.67 2.24
N LYS A 670 2.67 25.70 2.76
CA LYS A 670 2.98 25.83 4.19
C LYS A 670 1.87 26.47 5.01
N GLU A 671 1.16 27.43 4.42
CA GLU A 671 0.26 28.33 5.15
C GLU A 671 -1.22 28.00 4.99
N SER A 672 -1.61 27.24 3.96
CA SER A 672 -3.01 26.97 3.63
C SER A 672 -3.40 25.50 3.83
N GLU A 673 -4.67 25.26 4.16
CA GLU A 673 -5.27 23.92 4.18
C GLU A 673 -5.82 23.51 2.80
N LEU A 674 -5.47 24.23 1.73
CA LEU A 674 -5.98 23.99 0.39
C LEU A 674 -5.36 22.72 -0.20
N GLY A 675 -6.15 21.96 -0.98
CA GLY A 675 -5.63 20.86 -1.77
C GLY A 675 -4.72 21.33 -2.91
N ASN A 676 -3.82 20.45 -3.37
CA ASN A 676 -2.77 20.76 -4.36
C ASN A 676 -3.30 21.44 -5.63
N ASP A 677 -4.43 20.99 -6.18
CA ASP A 677 -5.02 21.60 -7.39
C ASP A 677 -5.45 23.06 -7.13
N LYS A 678 -6.07 23.35 -5.97
CA LYS A 678 -6.49 24.71 -5.60
C LYS A 678 -5.28 25.62 -5.40
N ILE A 679 -4.23 25.12 -4.74
CA ILE A 679 -2.96 25.86 -4.59
C ILE A 679 -2.36 26.17 -5.97
N LEU A 680 -2.34 25.20 -6.88
CA LEU A 680 -1.81 25.38 -8.23
C LEU A 680 -2.54 26.49 -9.00
N PHE A 681 -3.88 26.50 -8.99
CA PHE A 681 -4.65 27.56 -9.64
C PHE A 681 -4.41 28.93 -8.98
N MET A 682 -4.37 28.99 -7.65
CA MET A 682 -4.12 30.23 -6.92
C MET A 682 -2.75 30.81 -7.20
N ALA A 683 -1.70 29.99 -7.14
CA ALA A 683 -0.34 30.39 -7.47
C ALA A 683 -0.21 30.83 -8.95
N SER A 684 -0.86 30.12 -9.88
CA SER A 684 -0.83 30.47 -11.31
C SER A 684 -1.51 31.81 -11.57
N LEU A 685 -2.67 32.05 -10.97
CA LEU A 685 -3.41 33.30 -11.13
C LEU A 685 -2.70 34.47 -10.46
N GLU A 686 -2.03 34.27 -9.32
CA GLU A 686 -1.20 35.32 -8.72
C GLU A 686 0.01 35.65 -9.59
N ALA A 687 0.72 34.63 -10.07
CA ALA A 687 1.89 34.77 -10.93
C ALA A 687 1.59 35.39 -12.30
N SER A 688 0.32 35.37 -12.76
CA SER A 688 -0.11 35.94 -14.04
C SER A 688 0.28 37.41 -14.26
N LYS A 689 0.54 38.17 -13.18
CA LYS A 689 1.03 39.56 -13.26
C LYS A 689 2.40 39.69 -13.94
N CYS A 690 3.17 38.60 -14.00
CA CYS A 690 4.50 38.55 -14.61
C CYS A 690 4.46 38.10 -16.09
N LEU A 691 3.28 37.78 -16.62
CA LEU A 691 3.09 37.41 -18.02
C LEU A 691 2.82 38.64 -18.88
N ASP A 692 3.29 38.61 -20.13
CA ASP A 692 2.85 39.57 -21.15
C ASP A 692 1.38 39.32 -21.54
N VAL A 693 0.82 40.21 -22.37
CA VAL A 693 -0.59 40.14 -22.77
C VAL A 693 -0.91 38.81 -23.46
N GLU A 694 -0.09 38.36 -24.40
CA GLU A 694 -0.36 37.12 -25.14
C GLU A 694 -0.38 35.89 -24.22
N HIS A 695 0.56 35.79 -23.28
CA HIS A 695 0.60 34.66 -22.34
C HIS A 695 -0.51 34.77 -21.27
N GLN A 696 -0.97 35.97 -20.91
CA GLN A 696 -2.15 36.14 -20.04
C GLN A 696 -3.43 35.64 -20.71
N GLU A 697 -3.60 35.91 -22.00
CA GLU A 697 -4.72 35.39 -22.80
C GLU A 697 -4.75 33.86 -22.79
N GLU A 698 -3.58 33.25 -22.90
CA GLU A 698 -3.40 31.80 -22.96
C GLU A 698 -3.61 31.12 -21.60
N LEU A 699 -3.14 31.76 -20.53
CA LEU A 699 -3.46 31.35 -19.18
C LEU A 699 -4.99 31.35 -18.98
N LEU A 700 -5.67 32.43 -19.40
CA LEU A 700 -7.12 32.51 -19.25
C LEU A 700 -7.83 31.48 -20.13
N CYS A 701 -7.35 31.21 -21.34
CA CYS A 701 -7.88 30.13 -22.19
C CYS A 701 -7.83 28.77 -21.48
N GLY A 702 -6.74 28.46 -20.77
CA GLY A 702 -6.62 27.24 -19.98
C GLY A 702 -7.59 27.22 -18.79
N VAL A 703 -7.69 28.32 -18.05
CA VAL A 703 -8.63 28.49 -16.92
C VAL A 703 -10.08 28.30 -17.38
N LEU A 704 -10.49 28.94 -18.47
CA LEU A 704 -11.84 28.81 -19.04
C LEU A 704 -12.12 27.38 -19.52
N GLY A 705 -11.11 26.69 -20.08
CA GLY A 705 -11.21 25.27 -20.41
C GLY A 705 -11.48 24.39 -19.18
N THR A 706 -10.86 24.72 -18.04
CA THR A 706 -11.11 24.03 -16.76
C THR A 706 -12.50 24.32 -16.22
N ILE A 707 -12.94 25.59 -16.23
CA ILE A 707 -14.27 26.01 -15.77
C ILE A 707 -15.36 25.18 -16.44
N GLY A 708 -15.30 25.00 -17.77
CA GLY A 708 -16.30 24.23 -18.51
C GLY A 708 -16.32 22.72 -18.26
N SER A 709 -15.46 22.18 -17.40
CA SER A 709 -15.31 20.72 -17.22
C SER A 709 -14.99 20.25 -15.80
N CYS A 710 -14.87 21.17 -14.84
CA CYS A 710 -14.59 20.84 -13.44
C CYS A 710 -15.86 20.66 -12.60
N ASP A 711 -15.70 20.08 -11.40
CA ASP A 711 -16.80 20.01 -10.43
C ASP A 711 -17.14 21.39 -9.83
N ALA A 712 -18.32 21.48 -9.21
CA ALA A 712 -18.80 22.74 -8.64
C ALA A 712 -17.87 23.35 -7.56
N SER A 713 -17.13 22.54 -6.80
CA SER A 713 -16.22 23.05 -5.76
C SER A 713 -14.99 23.72 -6.36
N LEU A 714 -14.38 23.08 -7.35
CA LEU A 714 -13.24 23.68 -8.06
C LEU A 714 -13.68 24.87 -8.90
N TRP A 715 -14.85 24.79 -9.54
CA TRP A 715 -15.45 25.89 -10.30
C TRP A 715 -15.63 27.13 -9.43
N SER A 716 -16.32 27.03 -8.28
CA SER A 716 -16.55 28.17 -7.39
C SER A 716 -15.23 28.78 -6.90
N PHE A 717 -14.26 27.93 -6.56
CA PHE A 717 -12.94 28.39 -6.13
C PHE A 717 -12.21 29.15 -7.25
N ILE A 718 -12.19 28.64 -8.48
CA ILE A 718 -11.55 29.32 -9.61
C ILE A 718 -12.21 30.67 -9.86
N VAL A 719 -13.55 30.74 -9.84
CA VAL A 719 -14.30 32.00 -10.01
C VAL A 719 -13.89 33.03 -8.95
N GLU A 720 -13.81 32.64 -7.67
CA GLU A 720 -13.40 33.53 -6.58
C GLU A 720 -11.95 34.03 -6.74
N VAL A 721 -11.04 33.18 -7.19
CA VAL A 721 -9.64 33.59 -7.39
C VAL A 721 -9.52 34.49 -8.62
N VAL A 722 -10.20 34.16 -9.73
CA VAL A 722 -10.21 35.01 -10.93
C VAL A 722 -10.83 36.37 -10.63
N PHE A 723 -11.89 36.42 -9.81
CA PHE A 723 -12.51 37.67 -9.36
C PHE A 723 -11.49 38.63 -8.72
N LYS A 724 -10.52 38.14 -7.95
CA LYS A 724 -9.48 38.97 -7.31
C LYS A 724 -8.49 39.58 -8.30
N VAL A 725 -8.33 38.99 -9.49
CA VAL A 725 -7.37 39.41 -10.52
C VAL A 725 -8.05 39.84 -11.82
N ARG A 726 -9.37 40.04 -11.80
CA ARG A 726 -10.24 40.23 -12.98
C ARG A 726 -9.82 41.38 -13.90
N ASP A 727 -9.25 42.45 -13.35
CA ASP A 727 -8.76 43.60 -14.14
C ASP A 727 -7.71 43.21 -15.17
N ARG A 728 -6.86 42.21 -14.86
CA ARG A 728 -5.81 41.71 -15.76
C ARG A 728 -6.40 41.09 -17.02
N PHE A 729 -7.59 40.48 -16.90
CA PHE A 729 -8.23 39.73 -17.98
C PHE A 729 -9.33 40.52 -18.70
N LYS A 730 -9.67 41.73 -18.23
CA LYS A 730 -10.76 42.56 -18.78
C LYS A 730 -10.63 42.76 -20.28
N LYS A 731 -9.45 43.20 -20.75
CA LYS A 731 -9.19 43.51 -22.16
C LYS A 731 -9.43 42.31 -23.07
N PHE A 732 -8.92 41.15 -22.67
CA PHE A 732 -9.07 39.92 -23.45
C PHE A 732 -10.52 39.45 -23.47
N ILE A 733 -11.20 39.43 -22.33
CA ILE A 733 -12.62 39.06 -22.25
C ILE A 733 -13.46 39.99 -23.15
N THR A 734 -13.25 41.31 -23.09
CA THR A 734 -13.95 42.25 -23.98
C THR A 734 -13.65 41.97 -25.45
N THR A 735 -12.38 41.75 -25.81
CA THR A 735 -11.97 41.42 -27.19
C THR A 735 -12.63 40.12 -27.68
N MET A 736 -12.70 39.10 -26.82
CA MET A 736 -13.36 37.83 -27.11
C MET A 736 -14.84 38.01 -27.40
N PHE A 737 -15.52 38.84 -26.60
CA PHE A 737 -16.94 39.16 -26.79
C PHE A 737 -17.20 39.99 -28.06
N ASP A 738 -16.27 40.86 -28.45
CA ASP A 738 -16.36 41.72 -29.64
C ASP A 738 -16.06 40.96 -30.95
N GLN A 739 -15.15 39.98 -30.95
CA GLN A 739 -14.71 39.23 -32.14
C GLN A 739 -15.64 38.06 -32.55
N GLY A 740 -16.68 37.76 -31.77
CA GLY A 740 -17.73 36.78 -32.10
C GLY A 740 -17.40 35.31 -31.78
N PHE A 741 -18.43 34.44 -31.76
CA PHE A 741 -18.35 33.03 -31.30
C PHE A 741 -17.36 32.16 -32.07
N LYS A 742 -17.13 32.40 -33.37
CA LYS A 742 -16.41 31.45 -34.24
C LYS A 742 -14.93 31.25 -33.86
N ASN A 743 -14.27 32.27 -33.32
CA ASN A 743 -12.85 32.17 -32.96
C ASN A 743 -12.61 31.58 -31.56
N TYR A 744 -13.66 31.52 -30.71
CA TYR A 744 -13.54 31.15 -29.30
C TYR A 744 -14.64 30.17 -28.84
N GLU A 745 -15.29 29.48 -29.78
CA GLU A 745 -16.48 28.66 -29.55
C GLU A 745 -16.35 27.72 -28.34
N ARG A 746 -15.17 27.09 -28.19
CA ARG A 746 -14.83 26.17 -27.09
C ARG A 746 -14.95 26.79 -25.70
N ILE A 747 -14.50 28.03 -25.54
CA ILE A 747 -14.36 28.70 -24.24
C ILE A 747 -15.37 29.82 -24.02
N MET A 748 -16.18 30.15 -25.04
CA MET A 748 -17.15 31.24 -24.98
C MET A 748 -18.22 30.98 -23.92
N HIS A 749 -18.78 29.77 -23.85
CA HIS A 749 -19.75 29.41 -22.83
C HIS A 749 -19.19 29.50 -21.40
N PRO A 750 -18.03 28.88 -21.08
CA PRO A 750 -17.35 29.11 -19.81
C PRO A 750 -17.02 30.58 -19.52
N ALA A 751 -16.67 31.37 -20.54
CA ALA A 751 -16.38 32.79 -20.39
C ALA A 751 -17.62 33.60 -20.00
N ILE A 752 -18.77 33.29 -20.61
CA ILE A 752 -20.07 33.87 -20.24
C ILE A 752 -20.41 33.52 -18.79
N GLU A 753 -20.32 32.25 -18.41
CA GLU A 753 -20.59 31.81 -17.05
C GLU A 753 -19.70 32.54 -16.03
N LEU A 754 -18.39 32.58 -16.29
CA LEU A 754 -17.42 33.29 -15.44
C LEU A 754 -17.77 34.77 -15.31
N VAL A 755 -18.08 35.46 -16.41
CA VAL A 755 -18.45 36.88 -16.39
C VAL A 755 -19.75 37.12 -15.63
N CYS A 756 -20.78 36.30 -15.84
CA CYS A 756 -22.03 36.41 -15.10
C CYS A 756 -21.82 36.28 -13.59
N GLU A 757 -20.97 35.36 -13.14
CA GLU A 757 -20.64 35.21 -11.72
C GLU A 757 -19.78 36.35 -11.18
N ILE A 758 -18.79 36.82 -11.95
CA ILE A 758 -17.99 37.98 -11.54
C ILE A 758 -18.91 39.20 -11.37
N ILE A 759 -19.86 39.44 -12.27
CA ILE A 759 -20.85 40.52 -12.12
C ILE A 759 -21.65 40.35 -10.83
N LYS A 760 -22.09 39.13 -10.50
CA LYS A 760 -22.81 38.87 -9.24
C LYS A 760 -21.93 39.17 -8.01
N LEU A 761 -20.64 38.83 -8.05
CA LEU A 761 -19.69 39.11 -6.98
C LEU A 761 -19.38 40.62 -6.86
N GLU A 762 -19.24 41.33 -7.99
CA GLU A 762 -19.08 42.79 -8.03
C GLU A 762 -20.26 43.48 -7.35
N ILE A 763 -21.49 43.07 -7.67
CA ILE A 763 -22.71 43.58 -7.03
C ILE A 763 -22.71 43.28 -5.53
N GLY A 764 -22.34 42.06 -5.14
CA GLY A 764 -22.30 41.65 -3.73
C GLY A 764 -21.28 42.44 -2.89
N GLN A 765 -20.27 43.04 -3.51
CA GLN A 765 -19.25 43.88 -2.86
C GLN A 765 -19.49 45.38 -3.05
N ASP A 766 -20.64 45.79 -3.62
CA ASP A 766 -20.93 47.17 -4.04
C ASP A 766 -19.85 47.77 -4.99
N ASP A 767 -19.18 46.91 -5.77
CA ASP A 767 -17.98 47.22 -6.59
C ASP A 767 -18.17 46.88 -8.09
N LEU A 768 -19.22 47.44 -8.71
CA LEU A 768 -19.47 47.34 -10.16
C LEU A 768 -18.46 48.18 -10.95
N ILE A 769 -17.22 47.72 -11.13
CA ILE A 769 -16.17 48.48 -11.83
C ILE A 769 -15.69 47.81 -13.10
N VAL A 770 -15.60 46.47 -13.16
CA VAL A 770 -14.83 45.79 -14.20
C VAL A 770 -15.71 45.31 -15.34
N PHE A 771 -16.67 44.41 -15.05
CA PHE A 771 -17.55 43.86 -16.09
C PHE A 771 -18.96 44.41 -16.03
N GLY A 772 -19.52 44.62 -14.84
CA GLY A 772 -20.91 45.05 -14.70
C GLY A 772 -21.19 46.52 -15.10
N LYS A 773 -20.14 47.31 -15.41
CA LYS A 773 -20.23 48.63 -16.05
C LYS A 773 -19.76 48.66 -17.51
N SER A 774 -19.33 47.53 -18.08
CA SER A 774 -18.79 47.49 -19.43
C SER A 774 -19.93 47.39 -20.47
N PRO A 775 -20.19 48.42 -21.30
CA PRO A 775 -21.33 48.41 -22.23
C PRO A 775 -21.20 47.31 -23.29
N SER A 776 -19.98 47.02 -23.75
CA SER A 776 -19.72 45.96 -24.73
C SER A 776 -20.06 44.58 -24.17
N VAL A 777 -19.66 44.30 -22.93
CA VAL A 777 -19.94 43.04 -22.25
C VAL A 777 -21.45 42.87 -22.00
N LEU A 778 -22.12 43.88 -21.44
CA LEU A 778 -23.57 43.82 -21.17
C LEU A 778 -24.40 43.70 -22.46
N SER A 779 -24.03 44.44 -23.51
CA SER A 779 -24.65 44.33 -24.83
C SER A 779 -24.49 42.92 -25.40
N ARG A 780 -23.30 42.34 -25.28
CA ARG A 780 -23.03 41.01 -25.81
C ARG A 780 -23.74 39.90 -25.04
N LEU A 781 -23.83 39.99 -23.72
CA LEU A 781 -24.65 39.09 -22.90
C LEU A 781 -26.13 39.14 -23.34
N SER A 782 -26.65 40.34 -23.59
CA SER A 782 -28.02 40.54 -24.07
C SER A 782 -28.25 39.96 -25.47
N LEU A 783 -27.29 40.12 -26.39
CA LEU A 783 -27.33 39.50 -27.72
C LEU A 783 -27.28 37.97 -27.65
N THR A 784 -26.48 37.42 -26.73
CA THR A 784 -26.34 35.98 -26.56
C THR A 784 -27.66 35.31 -26.14
N LEU A 785 -28.51 36.00 -25.36
CA LEU A 785 -29.85 35.52 -25.03
C LEU A 785 -30.79 35.37 -26.24
N GLN A 786 -30.48 36.04 -27.36
CA GLN A 786 -31.26 35.98 -28.60
C GLN A 786 -30.75 34.86 -29.53
N GLU A 787 -29.65 34.20 -29.20
CA GLU A 787 -29.07 33.12 -29.98
C GLU A 787 -29.72 31.77 -29.62
N ASN A 788 -30.34 31.09 -30.59
CA ASN A 788 -31.10 29.84 -30.39
C ASN A 788 -30.25 28.65 -29.91
N SER A 789 -28.92 28.75 -29.88
CA SER A 789 -27.97 27.68 -29.56
C SER A 789 -27.46 27.69 -28.12
N VAL A 790 -27.92 28.61 -27.26
CA VAL A 790 -27.38 28.75 -25.89
C VAL A 790 -28.05 27.78 -24.91
N PRO A 791 -27.27 27.00 -24.13
CA PRO A 791 -27.81 26.12 -23.10
C PRO A 791 -28.70 26.85 -22.08
N ALA A 792 -29.81 26.23 -21.66
CA ALA A 792 -30.79 26.84 -20.76
C ALA A 792 -30.18 27.35 -19.43
N GLY A 793 -29.19 26.64 -18.87
CA GLY A 793 -28.50 27.05 -17.65
C GLY A 793 -27.66 28.33 -17.83
N ILE A 794 -27.03 28.50 -18.99
CA ILE A 794 -26.28 29.71 -19.33
C ILE A 794 -27.26 30.87 -19.55
N SER A 795 -28.35 30.64 -20.28
CA SER A 795 -29.41 31.63 -20.47
C SER A 795 -29.99 32.12 -19.14
N GLN A 796 -30.19 31.23 -18.16
CA GLN A 796 -30.64 31.61 -16.82
C GLN A 796 -29.60 32.44 -16.07
N SER A 797 -28.31 32.07 -16.20
CA SER A 797 -27.20 32.80 -15.57
C SER A 797 -27.06 34.22 -16.12
N ILE A 798 -27.21 34.38 -17.44
CA ILE A 798 -27.21 35.70 -18.10
C ILE A 798 -28.39 36.55 -17.62
N LYS A 799 -29.62 36.02 -17.65
CA LYS A 799 -30.82 36.75 -17.19
C LYS A 799 -30.65 37.24 -15.75
N SER A 800 -30.21 36.34 -14.87
CA SER A 800 -29.97 36.67 -13.46
C SER A 800 -28.92 37.77 -13.28
N ALA A 801 -27.84 37.75 -14.07
CA ALA A 801 -26.81 38.80 -14.00
C ALA A 801 -27.35 40.16 -14.49
N LEU A 802 -28.05 40.19 -15.64
CA LEU A 802 -28.62 41.42 -16.20
C LEU A 802 -29.72 42.02 -15.31
N GLU A 803 -30.61 41.20 -14.76
CA GLU A 803 -31.65 41.65 -13.82
C GLU A 803 -31.04 42.29 -12.56
N ARG A 804 -29.99 41.69 -12.01
CA ARG A 804 -29.29 42.23 -10.83
C ARG A 804 -28.56 43.54 -11.13
N VAL A 805 -27.96 43.68 -12.31
CA VAL A 805 -27.34 44.95 -12.73
C VAL A 805 -28.39 46.06 -12.83
N SER A 806 -29.57 45.78 -13.37
CA SER A 806 -30.68 46.73 -13.43
C SER A 806 -31.15 47.12 -12.03
N GLN A 807 -31.45 46.15 -11.17
CA GLN A 807 -31.90 46.38 -9.78
C GLN A 807 -30.89 47.18 -8.96
N PHE A 808 -29.59 46.89 -9.13
CA PHE A 808 -28.54 47.63 -8.46
C PHE A 808 -28.50 49.08 -8.92
N SER A 809 -28.57 49.33 -10.24
CA SER A 809 -28.56 50.68 -10.81
C SER A 809 -29.73 51.52 -10.30
N ASP A 810 -30.94 50.93 -10.24
CA ASP A 810 -32.14 51.57 -9.70
C ASP A 810 -31.99 51.90 -8.19
N SER A 811 -31.39 50.97 -7.42
CA SER A 811 -31.17 51.15 -5.98
C SER A 811 -30.06 52.16 -5.65
N TYR A 812 -29.04 52.28 -6.52
CA TYR A 812 -27.93 53.20 -6.36
C TYR A 812 -28.36 54.64 -6.69
N GLN A 813 -29.18 54.83 -7.73
CA GLN A 813 -29.81 56.12 -8.03
C GLN A 813 -30.72 56.57 -6.88
N ALA A 814 -31.55 55.68 -6.33
CA ALA A 814 -32.39 55.99 -5.17
C ALA A 814 -31.62 56.28 -3.87
N ARG A 815 -30.36 55.81 -3.75
CA ARG A 815 -29.46 56.15 -2.62
C ARG A 815 -28.76 57.49 -2.83
N GLN A 816 -28.38 57.86 -4.06
CA GLN A 816 -27.79 59.18 -4.35
C GLN A 816 -28.82 60.30 -4.16
N GLU A 817 -30.07 60.10 -4.58
CA GLU A 817 -31.16 61.07 -4.35
C GLU A 817 -31.50 61.29 -2.86
N LYS A 818 -31.11 60.36 -1.97
CA LYS A 818 -31.27 60.50 -0.51
C LYS A 818 -30.09 61.18 0.21
N ILE A 819 -28.97 61.39 -0.46
CA ILE A 819 -27.77 62.05 0.10
C ILE A 819 -27.73 63.54 -0.30
N GLU A 820 -28.51 63.96 -1.30
CA GLU A 820 -28.69 65.36 -1.71
C GLU A 820 -29.91 66.07 -1.09
N ILE A 821 -30.53 65.46 -0.07
CA ILE A 821 -31.52 66.09 0.84
C ILE A 821 -30.92 66.16 2.23
#